data_AF-A0A2M7A0B6-F1
#
_entry.id   AF-A0A2M7A0B6-F1
#
_cell.length_a   1.000
_cell.length_b   1.000
_cell.length_c   1.000
_cell.angle_alpha   90.00
_cell.angle_beta   90.00
_cell.angle_gamma   90.00
#
_symmetry.space_group_name_H-M   'P 1'
#
loop_
_entity.id
_entity.type
_entity.pdbx_description
1 polymer ?
#
loop_
_entity_poly.entity_id
_entity_poly.type
_entity_poly.pdbx_seq_one_letter_code
_entity_poly.pdbx_strand_id
1 'polypeptide(L)'
;MKKSLTDRNLRLVLLSICLLFIGIIGFNGISGCSGGNNEVATPPPSPDIVCENGICEQGETHDSCPSDCTIVGCGDGTCSEEEDTTLCPTDCPSVCGDGKCDVGETCEADCGSAGTSTVCGDEVCDLTETYALCPADCPATCGDAVCQDTENSSLCPADCPVICGDGFCTHDETVVTCADDCPAVCGDGSCTHDETVVTCAGDCPAVCGDGSCTHEETVDSCPADCPVTCNDGICTGPAETAITCPHDCPIVCGDGLCMGSEHPGRDSCPSDCRIPANVIVVDKTAIGANNGTSWVDAYTELQPALAEARRLVADGAGRIQIQIWIAEGTYYPNVNADTGEVLLPASTYRSMRFQLFNNILIYGGFPIGGSNFTLRDYRLHKTILSGDMENNDIDSDGDGYKETIAGSNSYHVFYNSDVTTNALLDGLVITGGNANGSREALQFGGGIRNNNCAFNLSNLTVAGNSAAHSGGGIFNSGGNPNITNTTITKNSAVLGGGGMYNYSSNPILTNVEIHRNTTSEIASCGGGMHNEHSNPTLINVVISGNSTFTYGGGISNNMSSPVIVNTIFSENEAQSGGGMSNMDDSNPSLTNVLFSNNTANIGGGIQNEESSPILTNVTLTKNTAITNGGPIFNTASSSPVIRNCLIVQNSRGMFNSPAGTNTPSISYSAVQNCFDAGGAWINACGRNGGNNINIPAGTNIFINPDANNFRLTLGSPAINAGNNAFMPEDVTTDMDGSERIFGEIIDLGAYEKYYMLIR
;
A
#
# COMPACT_ATOMS: atom_id res chain seq x y z
N MET A 1 68.82 -35.82 31.33
CA MET A 1 69.64 -35.44 32.50
C MET A 1 69.28 -34.03 32.92
N LYS A 2 68.88 -33.85 34.19
CA LYS A 2 68.85 -32.63 35.03
C LYS A 2 68.20 -31.35 34.43
N LYS A 3 66.97 -30.98 34.85
CA LYS A 3 66.61 -30.17 36.04
C LYS A 3 67.31 -28.80 36.11
N SER A 4 66.55 -27.70 36.04
CA SER A 4 66.54 -26.63 37.06
C SER A 4 65.79 -25.37 36.56
N LEU A 5 64.67 -25.04 37.26
CA LEU A 5 64.19 -23.74 37.76
C LEU A 5 64.22 -22.52 36.81
N THR A 6 63.18 -21.67 36.68
CA THR A 6 62.30 -21.15 37.73
C THR A 6 61.11 -20.41 37.09
N ASP A 7 59.99 -20.44 37.80
CA ASP A 7 58.72 -19.78 37.53
C ASP A 7 58.79 -18.25 37.74
N ARG A 8 58.38 -17.46 36.75
CA ARG A 8 57.60 -16.21 36.88
C ARG A 8 57.31 -15.61 35.50
N ASN A 9 56.03 -15.46 35.19
CA ASN A 9 55.42 -14.79 34.02
C ASN A 9 55.17 -15.64 32.75
N LEU A 10 54.40 -16.74 32.89
CA LEU A 10 53.71 -17.40 31.78
C LEU A 10 52.18 -17.37 31.99
N ARG A 11 51.62 -16.17 32.12
CA ARG A 11 50.19 -15.84 31.95
C ARG A 11 50.08 -14.39 31.49
N LEU A 12 50.55 -14.14 30.28
CA LEU A 12 50.27 -13.01 29.39
C LEU A 12 51.20 -13.26 28.19
N VAL A 13 50.71 -13.14 26.95
CA VAL A 13 51.41 -13.46 25.68
C VAL A 13 51.18 -14.89 25.17
N LEU A 14 49.91 -15.29 25.09
CA LEU A 14 49.43 -16.33 24.16
C LEU A 14 48.08 -15.91 23.55
N LEU A 15 47.95 -14.60 23.29
CA LEU A 15 46.81 -13.98 22.64
C LEU A 15 47.28 -12.86 21.70
N SER A 16 48.18 -13.20 20.78
CA SER A 16 48.54 -12.38 19.62
C SER A 16 49.39 -13.23 18.70
N ILE A 17 49.09 -13.21 17.40
CA ILE A 17 49.63 -14.05 16.30
C ILE A 17 48.72 -15.25 15.97
N CYS A 18 47.55 -14.94 15.43
CA CYS A 18 46.95 -15.69 14.32
C CYS A 18 46.03 -14.72 13.54
N LEU A 19 46.65 -13.71 12.93
CA LEU A 19 46.03 -12.75 12.01
C LEU A 19 47.10 -12.42 10.97
N LEU A 20 47.17 -13.22 9.91
CA LEU A 20 47.68 -12.82 8.58
C LEU A 20 47.58 -14.02 7.62
N PHE A 21 46.73 -13.84 6.60
CA PHE A 21 46.55 -14.66 5.39
C PHE A 21 45.88 -16.03 5.56
N ILE A 22 44.58 -16.09 5.24
CA ILE A 22 44.03 -16.80 4.08
C ILE A 22 42.64 -16.18 3.79
N GLY A 23 42.49 -15.66 2.58
CA GLY A 23 41.19 -15.24 2.03
C GLY A 23 40.32 -16.44 1.63
N ILE A 24 39.05 -16.15 1.33
CA ILE A 24 37.88 -17.04 1.22
C ILE A 24 37.08 -17.02 2.53
N ILE A 25 36.26 -15.97 2.67
CA ILE A 25 35.18 -15.91 3.67
C ILE A 25 34.08 -16.85 3.17
N GLY A 26 34.09 -18.08 3.67
CA GLY A 26 32.91 -18.94 3.68
C GLY A 26 32.02 -18.52 4.84
N PHE A 27 30.80 -18.09 4.52
CA PHE A 27 29.69 -17.95 5.46
C PHE A 27 29.56 -19.26 6.26
N ASN A 28 29.90 -19.21 7.55
CA ASN A 28 29.67 -20.29 8.52
C ASN A 28 29.53 -19.59 9.88
N GLY A 29 28.32 -19.15 10.20
CA GLY A 29 28.04 -18.46 11.45
C GLY A 29 26.68 -17.77 11.54
N ILE A 30 25.65 -18.28 10.84
CA ILE A 30 24.25 -17.85 11.06
C ILE A 30 23.61 -18.95 11.89
N SER A 31 23.59 -18.78 13.21
CA SER A 31 22.86 -19.68 14.10
C SER A 31 21.39 -19.27 14.12
N GLY A 32 20.48 -20.22 13.91
CA GLY A 32 19.06 -20.02 14.24
C GLY A 32 18.90 -19.63 15.71
N CYS A 33 17.74 -19.09 16.06
CA CYS A 33 17.45 -18.57 17.39
C CYS A 33 17.53 -19.63 18.50
N SER A 34 18.73 -19.90 19.01
CA SER A 34 18.96 -20.83 20.10
C SER A 34 19.37 -20.07 21.36
N GLY A 35 18.38 -19.45 22.02
CA GLY A 35 18.41 -19.18 23.47
C GLY A 35 18.15 -20.50 24.22
N GLY A 36 18.80 -20.69 25.37
CA GLY A 36 18.96 -21.98 26.03
C GLY A 36 17.66 -22.71 26.45
N ASN A 37 17.70 -24.04 26.33
CA ASN A 37 16.80 -25.08 26.87
C ASN A 37 15.61 -24.62 27.75
N ASN A 38 14.37 -24.81 27.29
CA ASN A 38 13.23 -25.23 28.13
C ASN A 38 12.06 -25.80 27.30
N GLU A 39 11.28 -26.68 27.95
CA GLU A 39 10.37 -27.67 27.39
C GLU A 39 9.19 -27.13 26.54
N VAL A 40 8.91 -27.84 25.44
CA VAL A 40 7.86 -27.56 24.46
C VAL A 40 6.51 -28.07 24.96
N ALA A 41 5.52 -27.18 25.07
CA ALA A 41 4.11 -27.54 25.15
C ALA A 41 3.47 -27.45 23.75
N THR A 42 2.69 -28.47 23.39
CA THR A 42 2.03 -28.62 22.09
C THR A 42 0.92 -27.59 21.85
N PRO A 43 0.67 -27.17 20.59
CA PRO A 43 -0.32 -26.15 20.25
C PRO A 43 -1.77 -26.63 20.42
N PRO A 44 -2.72 -25.73 20.75
CA PRO A 44 -4.14 -25.97 20.57
C PRO A 44 -4.56 -25.77 19.09
N PRO A 45 -5.71 -26.32 18.66
CA PRO A 45 -6.22 -26.19 17.29
C PRO A 45 -6.78 -24.79 16.99
N SER A 46 -6.90 -24.50 15.69
CA SER A 46 -7.39 -23.27 15.02
C SER A 46 -8.72 -22.72 15.58
N PRO A 47 -9.00 -21.41 15.41
CA PRO A 47 -10.12 -20.74 16.07
C PRO A 47 -11.48 -21.25 15.58
N ASP A 48 -12.37 -21.51 16.54
CA ASP A 48 -13.78 -21.77 16.33
C ASP A 48 -14.50 -20.50 15.82
N ILE A 49 -15.55 -20.72 15.02
CA ILE A 49 -16.50 -19.70 14.51
C ILE A 49 -17.14 -18.99 15.71
N VAL A 50 -17.07 -17.65 15.75
CA VAL A 50 -17.55 -16.83 16.87
C VAL A 50 -18.95 -16.31 16.57
N CYS A 51 -19.98 -16.86 17.22
CA CYS A 51 -21.34 -16.33 17.18
C CYS A 51 -21.60 -15.29 18.29
N GLU A 52 -22.70 -14.54 18.22
CA GLU A 52 -23.30 -13.56 19.16
C GLU A 52 -22.94 -12.07 18.97
N ASN A 53 -22.59 -11.63 17.75
CA ASN A 53 -22.43 -10.21 17.40
C ASN A 53 -23.71 -9.55 16.83
N GLY A 54 -24.75 -10.34 16.53
CA GLY A 54 -26.04 -9.90 16.01
C GLY A 54 -26.09 -9.59 14.52
N ILE A 55 -25.08 -9.98 13.74
CA ILE A 55 -24.98 -9.75 12.29
C ILE A 55 -24.54 -11.05 11.62
N CYS A 56 -25.29 -11.55 10.63
CA CYS A 56 -24.95 -12.79 9.92
C CYS A 56 -23.84 -12.52 8.88
N GLU A 57 -22.60 -12.92 9.19
CA GLU A 57 -21.40 -12.66 8.40
C GLU A 57 -21.03 -13.80 7.43
N GLN A 58 -20.13 -13.54 6.47
CA GLN A 58 -19.78 -14.50 5.42
C GLN A 58 -19.10 -15.75 6.02
N GLY A 59 -19.79 -16.90 5.94
CA GLY A 59 -19.35 -18.17 6.54
C GLY A 59 -20.19 -18.61 7.75
N GLU A 60 -21.11 -17.76 8.22
CA GLU A 60 -22.13 -18.09 9.21
C GLU A 60 -23.41 -18.57 8.52
N THR A 61 -24.09 -19.55 9.10
CA THR A 61 -25.39 -20.03 8.64
C THR A 61 -26.33 -20.16 9.82
N HIS A 62 -27.63 -20.25 9.58
CA HIS A 62 -28.61 -20.52 10.64
C HIS A 62 -28.25 -21.76 11.50
N ASP A 63 -27.61 -22.77 10.90
CA ASP A 63 -27.21 -23.99 11.59
C ASP A 63 -25.91 -23.85 12.39
N SER A 64 -25.00 -22.95 11.99
CA SER A 64 -23.72 -22.72 12.70
C SER A 64 -23.78 -21.59 13.73
N CYS A 65 -24.55 -20.53 13.49
CA CYS A 65 -24.73 -19.37 14.37
C CYS A 65 -26.21 -18.89 14.41
N PRO A 66 -27.12 -19.66 15.05
CA PRO A 66 -28.56 -19.34 15.10
C PRO A 66 -28.91 -18.06 15.86
N SER A 67 -27.97 -17.53 16.67
CA SER A 67 -28.14 -16.28 17.40
C SER A 67 -27.98 -15.03 16.51
N ASP A 68 -27.18 -15.12 15.45
CA ASP A 68 -26.89 -14.00 14.53
C ASP A 68 -27.66 -14.18 13.20
N CYS A 69 -27.77 -15.41 12.71
CA CYS A 69 -28.50 -15.78 11.50
C CYS A 69 -29.88 -16.35 11.87
N THR A 70 -30.84 -15.47 12.19
CA THR A 70 -32.15 -15.89 12.75
C THR A 70 -33.14 -16.43 11.70
N ILE A 71 -32.86 -16.26 10.41
CA ILE A 71 -33.69 -16.72 9.28
C ILE A 71 -33.06 -17.95 8.63
N VAL A 72 -33.88 -18.95 8.31
CA VAL A 72 -33.46 -20.18 7.63
C VAL A 72 -33.23 -19.86 6.15
N GLY A 73 -31.97 -19.69 5.74
CA GLY A 73 -31.60 -19.39 4.35
C GLY A 73 -30.49 -18.36 4.20
N CYS A 74 -30.33 -17.46 5.17
CA CYS A 74 -29.32 -16.40 5.11
C CYS A 74 -27.88 -16.96 5.08
N GLY A 75 -27.07 -16.49 4.13
CA GLY A 75 -25.68 -16.91 3.89
C GLY A 75 -25.53 -17.99 2.82
N ASP A 76 -26.59 -18.30 2.06
CA ASP A 76 -26.57 -19.30 0.98
C ASP A 76 -26.26 -18.71 -0.41
N GLY A 77 -26.19 -17.37 -0.51
CA GLY A 77 -25.84 -16.65 -1.71
C GLY A 77 -27.00 -16.39 -2.67
N THR A 78 -28.26 -16.57 -2.24
CA THR A 78 -29.46 -16.30 -3.05
C THR A 78 -30.56 -15.54 -2.30
N CYS A 79 -30.91 -14.33 -2.76
CA CYS A 79 -31.96 -13.49 -2.15
C CYS A 79 -33.37 -14.08 -2.32
N SER A 80 -33.94 -14.68 -1.27
CA SER A 80 -35.28 -15.30 -1.27
C SER A 80 -36.38 -14.39 -0.68
N GLU A 81 -37.68 -14.70 -0.89
CA GLU A 81 -38.80 -13.83 -0.44
C GLU A 81 -38.88 -13.64 1.10
N GLU A 82 -38.13 -14.42 1.87
CA GLU A 82 -38.06 -14.34 3.34
C GLU A 82 -36.83 -13.56 3.85
N GLU A 83 -35.97 -13.03 2.95
CA GLU A 83 -34.75 -12.29 3.28
C GLU A 83 -34.90 -10.79 3.01
N ASP A 84 -34.31 -9.94 3.86
CA ASP A 84 -34.28 -8.50 3.65
C ASP A 84 -32.89 -7.88 3.91
N THR A 85 -32.69 -6.67 3.39
CA THR A 85 -31.42 -5.91 3.47
C THR A 85 -30.97 -5.56 4.89
N THR A 86 -31.83 -5.73 5.90
CA THR A 86 -31.51 -5.45 7.30
C THR A 86 -31.14 -6.70 8.10
N LEU A 87 -31.63 -7.87 7.69
CA LEU A 87 -31.42 -9.15 8.37
C LEU A 87 -30.44 -10.07 7.63
N CYS A 88 -30.31 -9.91 6.31
CA CYS A 88 -29.36 -10.64 5.47
C CYS A 88 -28.75 -9.75 4.36
N PRO A 89 -27.99 -8.70 4.71
CA PRO A 89 -27.45 -7.71 3.77
C PRO A 89 -26.46 -8.28 2.74
N THR A 90 -25.86 -9.43 3.04
CA THR A 90 -24.83 -10.06 2.20
C THR A 90 -25.40 -10.74 0.96
N ASP A 91 -26.59 -11.34 1.07
CA ASP A 91 -27.26 -12.02 -0.05
C ASP A 91 -28.17 -11.08 -0.85
N CYS A 92 -28.59 -9.95 -0.25
CA CYS A 92 -29.51 -8.98 -0.86
C CYS A 92 -28.99 -7.51 -0.80
N PRO A 93 -28.15 -7.06 -1.74
CA PRO A 93 -27.86 -5.65 -1.94
C PRO A 93 -28.98 -4.98 -2.79
N SER A 94 -29.61 -3.91 -2.28
CA SER A 94 -30.62 -3.06 -2.96
C SER A 94 -30.20 -2.70 -4.41
N VAL A 95 -31.03 -2.75 -5.47
CA VAL A 95 -32.30 -2.01 -5.69
C VAL A 95 -33.14 -2.70 -6.79
N CYS A 96 -34.38 -3.08 -6.49
CA CYS A 96 -35.53 -3.39 -7.38
C CYS A 96 -36.78 -3.61 -6.48
N GLY A 97 -37.94 -3.01 -6.78
CA GLY A 97 -39.23 -3.39 -6.16
C GLY A 97 -39.82 -2.44 -5.10
N ASP A 98 -39.55 -1.13 -5.15
CA ASP A 98 -40.11 -0.15 -4.21
C ASP A 98 -41.35 0.62 -4.74
N GLY A 99 -41.75 0.36 -5.99
CA GLY A 99 -42.95 0.93 -6.60
C GLY A 99 -42.82 2.37 -7.08
N LYS A 100 -41.60 2.91 -7.24
CA LYS A 100 -41.32 4.21 -7.89
C LYS A 100 -40.19 4.06 -8.91
N CYS A 101 -40.21 4.88 -9.96
CA CYS A 101 -39.19 4.87 -11.02
C CYS A 101 -38.28 6.10 -10.88
N ASP A 102 -37.09 5.91 -10.33
CA ASP A 102 -36.09 6.97 -10.11
C ASP A 102 -35.03 7.03 -11.23
N VAL A 103 -34.33 8.16 -11.34
CA VAL A 103 -33.35 8.40 -12.43
C VAL A 103 -32.15 7.45 -12.28
N GLY A 104 -32.08 6.45 -13.16
CA GLY A 104 -31.01 5.45 -13.20
C GLY A 104 -31.49 3.99 -13.15
N GLU A 105 -32.79 3.73 -13.04
CA GLU A 105 -33.34 2.37 -12.94
C GLU A 105 -33.71 1.79 -14.32
N THR A 106 -33.45 0.49 -14.52
CA THR A 106 -33.66 -0.21 -15.81
C THR A 106 -34.49 -1.49 -15.71
N CYS A 107 -35.07 -1.79 -14.54
CA CYS A 107 -35.87 -3.01 -14.34
C CYS A 107 -37.36 -2.79 -14.66
N GLU A 108 -37.98 -3.84 -15.19
CA GLU A 108 -39.32 -3.83 -15.78
C GLU A 108 -40.47 -3.72 -14.75
N ALA A 109 -40.18 -3.98 -13.47
CA ALA A 109 -41.16 -4.08 -12.40
C ALA A 109 -41.67 -2.72 -11.89
N ASP A 110 -40.84 -1.67 -11.88
CA ASP A 110 -41.18 -0.35 -11.33
C ASP A 110 -41.43 0.71 -12.43
N CYS A 111 -40.74 0.63 -13.58
CA CYS A 111 -40.83 1.64 -14.64
C CYS A 111 -41.76 1.28 -15.81
N GLY A 112 -42.16 0.01 -15.98
CA GLY A 112 -43.07 -0.42 -17.04
C GLY A 112 -42.59 -0.16 -18.48
N SER A 113 -43.00 -1.00 -19.43
CA SER A 113 -42.48 -0.95 -20.80
C SER A 113 -43.12 0.18 -21.62
N ALA A 114 -42.73 1.44 -21.41
CA ALA A 114 -42.78 2.57 -22.37
C ALA A 114 -42.59 3.93 -21.66
N GLY A 115 -41.43 4.57 -21.86
CA GLY A 115 -41.29 5.99 -21.54
C GLY A 115 -42.13 6.84 -22.49
N THR A 116 -42.95 7.76 -21.97
CA THR A 116 -43.30 9.02 -22.64
C THR A 116 -43.84 10.05 -21.66
N SER A 117 -43.26 11.24 -21.74
CA SER A 117 -43.73 12.55 -21.28
C SER A 117 -45.18 12.86 -21.71
N THR A 118 -45.93 13.66 -20.94
CA THR A 118 -46.95 14.58 -21.52
C THR A 118 -47.44 15.61 -20.49
N VAL A 119 -47.17 16.88 -20.79
CA VAL A 119 -47.70 18.08 -20.14
C VAL A 119 -48.75 18.66 -21.09
N CYS A 120 -50.02 18.78 -20.67
CA CYS A 120 -51.05 19.50 -21.43
C CYS A 120 -51.21 20.89 -20.80
N GLY A 121 -51.21 21.96 -21.62
CA GLY A 121 -51.35 23.37 -21.22
C GLY A 121 -50.13 24.27 -21.43
N ASP A 122 -49.32 24.04 -22.48
CA ASP A 122 -48.12 24.84 -22.81
C ASP A 122 -48.26 25.73 -24.07
N GLU A 123 -49.47 25.83 -24.63
CA GLU A 123 -49.85 26.65 -25.79
C GLU A 123 -49.26 26.19 -27.14
N VAL A 124 -48.76 24.95 -27.26
CA VAL A 124 -48.22 24.38 -28.52
C VAL A 124 -48.91 23.06 -28.87
N CYS A 125 -49.44 22.92 -30.09
CA CYS A 125 -50.15 21.71 -30.55
C CYS A 125 -49.19 20.72 -31.23
N ASP A 126 -48.75 19.69 -30.52
CA ASP A 126 -47.76 18.71 -31.00
C ASP A 126 -48.38 17.56 -31.82
N LEU A 127 -47.54 16.83 -32.58
CA LEU A 127 -47.95 15.79 -33.54
C LEU A 127 -48.72 14.60 -32.94
N THR A 128 -48.74 14.44 -31.62
CA THR A 128 -49.49 13.40 -30.89
C THR A 128 -50.74 13.94 -30.19
N GLU A 129 -51.00 15.25 -30.32
CA GLU A 129 -52.13 15.93 -29.73
C GLU A 129 -53.28 16.08 -30.73
N THR A 130 -54.51 16.13 -30.22
CA THR A 130 -55.68 16.45 -31.03
C THR A 130 -56.59 17.36 -30.22
N TYR A 131 -57.48 18.11 -30.87
CA TYR A 131 -58.51 18.90 -30.18
C TYR A 131 -59.34 18.06 -29.18
N ALA A 132 -59.45 16.74 -29.40
CA ALA A 132 -60.15 15.83 -28.49
C ALA A 132 -59.34 15.42 -27.24
N LEU A 133 -58.01 15.54 -27.27
CA LEU A 133 -57.08 15.11 -26.20
C LEU A 133 -56.56 16.28 -25.36
N CYS A 134 -56.30 17.45 -25.96
CA CYS A 134 -55.86 18.65 -25.24
C CYS A 134 -56.43 19.93 -25.92
N PRO A 135 -57.68 20.33 -25.61
CA PRO A 135 -58.37 21.44 -26.27
C PRO A 135 -57.88 22.85 -25.86
N ALA A 136 -56.88 22.92 -24.98
CA ALA A 136 -56.24 24.18 -24.58
C ALA A 136 -55.17 24.63 -25.59
N ASP A 137 -54.48 23.68 -26.23
CA ASP A 137 -53.31 23.95 -27.07
C ASP A 137 -53.60 23.82 -28.58
N CYS A 138 -54.61 23.03 -28.99
CA CYS A 138 -54.99 22.83 -30.40
C CYS A 138 -56.31 23.55 -30.81
N PRO A 139 -56.38 24.27 -31.96
CA PRO A 139 -57.62 24.86 -32.48
C PRO A 139 -58.53 23.85 -33.20
N ALA A 140 -59.85 24.12 -33.22
CA ALA A 140 -60.89 23.17 -33.65
C ALA A 140 -60.89 22.77 -35.13
N THR A 141 -60.04 23.36 -35.97
CA THR A 141 -60.03 23.16 -37.43
C THR A 141 -58.92 22.24 -37.94
N CYS A 142 -57.96 21.84 -37.10
CA CYS A 142 -56.88 20.96 -37.55
C CYS A 142 -57.29 19.48 -37.69
N GLY A 143 -56.97 18.86 -38.84
CA GLY A 143 -57.15 17.42 -39.08
C GLY A 143 -58.35 17.05 -39.96
N ASP A 144 -58.76 17.93 -40.88
CA ASP A 144 -59.85 17.67 -41.84
C ASP A 144 -59.38 17.34 -43.27
N ALA A 145 -58.05 17.33 -43.49
CA ALA A 145 -57.36 17.02 -44.74
C ALA A 145 -57.54 18.03 -45.89
N VAL A 146 -57.92 19.29 -45.61
CA VAL A 146 -58.05 20.33 -46.64
C VAL A 146 -57.37 21.64 -46.22
N CYS A 147 -56.25 21.98 -46.87
CA CYS A 147 -55.54 23.25 -46.66
C CYS A 147 -56.39 24.50 -47.02
N GLN A 148 -56.86 25.27 -46.03
CA GLN A 148 -57.61 26.51 -46.22
C GLN A 148 -56.79 27.76 -45.85
N ASP A 149 -57.22 28.96 -46.27
CA ASP A 149 -56.45 30.21 -46.19
C ASP A 149 -56.00 30.64 -44.76
N THR A 150 -56.50 29.98 -43.72
CA THR A 150 -56.11 30.19 -42.32
C THR A 150 -55.14 29.13 -41.76
N GLU A 151 -54.70 28.17 -42.58
CA GLU A 151 -53.79 27.06 -42.22
C GLU A 151 -52.43 27.20 -42.92
N ASN A 152 -51.37 26.73 -42.27
CA ASN A 152 -50.02 26.65 -42.86
C ASN A 152 -49.25 25.45 -42.29
N SER A 153 -48.14 25.08 -42.93
CA SER A 153 -47.33 23.90 -42.58
C SER A 153 -46.71 23.94 -41.18
N SER A 154 -46.79 25.07 -40.46
CA SER A 154 -46.31 25.23 -39.09
C SER A 154 -47.42 25.25 -38.04
N LEU A 155 -48.67 25.47 -38.43
CA LEU A 155 -49.85 25.43 -37.53
C LEU A 155 -50.71 24.20 -37.73
N CYS A 156 -50.68 23.60 -38.92
CA CYS A 156 -51.50 22.45 -39.27
C CYS A 156 -50.82 21.59 -40.37
N PRO A 157 -49.71 20.90 -40.03
CA PRO A 157 -48.82 20.27 -41.02
C PRO A 157 -49.47 19.12 -41.79
N ALA A 158 -50.53 18.51 -41.24
CA ALA A 158 -51.22 17.37 -41.82
C ALA A 158 -52.06 17.71 -43.06
N ASP A 159 -52.54 18.96 -43.19
CA ASP A 159 -53.52 19.34 -44.21
C ASP A 159 -52.87 20.06 -45.43
N CYS A 160 -51.59 20.49 -45.36
CA CYS A 160 -50.92 21.35 -46.37
C CYS A 160 -49.44 20.98 -46.75
N PRO A 161 -49.16 20.07 -47.72
CA PRO A 161 -47.77 19.80 -48.19
C PRO A 161 -47.44 20.10 -49.70
N VAL A 162 -46.37 20.90 -49.94
CA VAL A 162 -45.33 21.02 -51.05
C VAL A 162 -45.70 21.30 -52.57
N ILE A 163 -44.90 22.12 -53.31
CA ILE A 163 -45.02 22.56 -54.76
C ILE A 163 -43.90 21.96 -55.66
N CYS A 164 -44.13 21.70 -56.97
CA CYS A 164 -43.17 21.09 -57.93
C CYS A 164 -42.87 21.89 -59.23
N GLY A 165 -41.61 21.85 -59.74
CA GLY A 165 -41.21 22.25 -61.11
C GLY A 165 -40.21 23.41 -61.29
N ASP A 166 -39.29 23.63 -60.34
CA ASP A 166 -38.36 24.77 -60.33
C ASP A 166 -36.88 24.42 -60.58
N GLY A 167 -36.55 23.14 -60.77
CA GLY A 167 -35.22 22.66 -61.11
C GLY A 167 -34.29 22.39 -59.92
N PHE A 168 -34.79 22.45 -58.67
CA PHE A 168 -34.04 22.10 -57.46
C PHE A 168 -34.75 20.97 -56.70
N CYS A 169 -33.98 20.04 -56.12
CA CYS A 169 -34.51 18.99 -55.25
C CYS A 169 -34.23 19.39 -53.79
N THR A 170 -35.24 19.91 -53.11
CA THR A 170 -35.19 20.37 -51.71
C THR A 170 -35.77 19.31 -50.76
N HIS A 171 -35.55 19.48 -49.46
CA HIS A 171 -35.73 18.42 -48.44
C HIS A 171 -37.13 17.76 -48.40
N ASP A 172 -38.17 18.42 -48.92
CA ASP A 172 -39.54 17.88 -48.91
C ASP A 172 -40.01 17.32 -50.28
N GLU A 173 -39.12 17.22 -51.27
CA GLU A 173 -39.38 16.69 -52.62
C GLU A 173 -38.80 15.28 -52.77
N THR A 174 -39.58 14.34 -53.31
CA THR A 174 -39.15 12.93 -53.52
C THR A 174 -39.36 12.53 -54.98
N VAL A 175 -38.70 11.45 -55.42
CA VAL A 175 -38.91 10.88 -56.77
C VAL A 175 -40.35 10.46 -57.06
N VAL A 176 -41.20 10.35 -56.03
CA VAL A 176 -42.63 10.03 -56.15
C VAL A 176 -43.50 11.29 -56.19
N THR A 177 -43.09 12.36 -55.49
CA THR A 177 -43.87 13.61 -55.38
C THR A 177 -43.45 14.66 -56.41
N CYS A 178 -42.21 14.63 -56.92
CA CYS A 178 -41.63 15.66 -57.78
C CYS A 178 -40.57 15.10 -58.76
N ALA A 179 -41.01 14.27 -59.71
CA ALA A 179 -40.10 13.46 -60.55
C ALA A 179 -39.28 14.22 -61.61
N ASP A 180 -39.62 15.49 -61.90
CA ASP A 180 -38.89 16.29 -62.89
C ASP A 180 -37.63 16.97 -62.31
N ASP A 181 -37.56 17.16 -60.98
CA ASP A 181 -36.48 17.88 -60.29
C ASP A 181 -35.51 16.96 -59.50
N CYS A 182 -35.90 15.72 -59.13
CA CYS A 182 -35.10 14.78 -58.33
C CYS A 182 -34.78 13.45 -59.08
N PRO A 183 -33.51 13.13 -59.41
CA PRO A 183 -33.08 11.81 -59.87
C PRO A 183 -32.96 10.79 -58.71
N ALA A 184 -33.10 9.50 -59.01
CA ALA A 184 -33.48 8.40 -58.11
C ALA A 184 -32.59 8.01 -56.91
N VAL A 185 -31.63 8.83 -56.47
CA VAL A 185 -30.62 8.41 -55.46
C VAL A 185 -30.19 9.51 -54.48
N CYS A 186 -31.07 10.48 -54.16
CA CYS A 186 -30.76 11.52 -53.16
C CYS A 186 -31.74 11.49 -51.98
N GLY A 187 -31.24 11.66 -50.75
CA GLY A 187 -31.96 11.76 -49.48
C GLY A 187 -31.91 10.52 -48.59
N ASP A 188 -30.96 9.60 -48.78
CA ASP A 188 -30.82 8.38 -47.96
C ASP A 188 -29.79 8.49 -46.81
N GLY A 189 -29.12 9.64 -46.69
CA GLY A 189 -28.15 9.93 -45.66
C GLY A 189 -26.77 9.29 -45.85
N SER A 190 -26.45 8.71 -47.02
CA SER A 190 -25.15 8.05 -47.28
C SER A 190 -24.49 8.52 -48.58
N CYS A 191 -23.32 9.16 -48.49
CA CYS A 191 -22.56 9.62 -49.66
C CYS A 191 -21.86 8.46 -50.41
N THR A 192 -22.40 7.98 -51.53
CA THR A 192 -21.82 6.89 -52.33
C THR A 192 -21.04 7.40 -53.56
N HIS A 193 -20.24 6.53 -54.20
CA HIS A 193 -19.27 6.90 -55.25
C HIS A 193 -19.85 7.66 -56.46
N ASP A 194 -21.17 7.63 -56.66
CA ASP A 194 -21.85 8.28 -57.78
C ASP A 194 -22.58 9.60 -57.40
N GLU A 195 -22.48 10.04 -56.13
CA GLU A 195 -23.06 11.29 -55.63
C GLU A 195 -22.01 12.39 -55.51
N THR A 196 -22.42 13.65 -55.73
CA THR A 196 -21.53 14.81 -55.63
C THR A 196 -22.20 15.96 -54.91
N VAL A 197 -21.38 16.85 -54.33
CA VAL A 197 -21.84 18.09 -53.68
C VAL A 197 -22.71 19.00 -54.58
N VAL A 198 -22.71 18.77 -55.90
CA VAL A 198 -23.51 19.53 -56.88
C VAL A 198 -24.84 18.84 -57.18
N THR A 199 -24.91 17.52 -57.05
CA THR A 199 -26.09 16.71 -57.41
C THR A 199 -26.87 16.22 -56.19
N CYS A 200 -26.27 16.18 -55.00
CA CYS A 200 -26.81 15.57 -53.80
C CYS A 200 -26.26 16.23 -52.52
N ALA A 201 -26.41 17.56 -52.42
CA ALA A 201 -25.78 18.36 -51.35
C ALA A 201 -26.29 18.07 -49.93
N GLY A 202 -27.42 17.38 -49.78
CA GLY A 202 -27.97 16.98 -48.48
C GLY A 202 -27.26 15.78 -47.84
N ASP A 203 -26.75 14.84 -48.64
CA ASP A 203 -26.10 13.62 -48.15
C ASP A 203 -24.55 13.73 -48.15
N CYS A 204 -23.98 14.66 -48.93
CA CYS A 204 -22.52 14.85 -49.04
C CYS A 204 -22.09 16.29 -48.67
N PRO A 205 -21.73 16.58 -47.40
CA PRO A 205 -21.01 17.81 -47.05
C PRO A 205 -19.55 17.77 -47.56
N ALA A 206 -18.94 18.93 -47.76
CA ALA A 206 -17.81 19.14 -48.68
C ALA A 206 -16.42 18.60 -48.26
N VAL A 207 -16.29 17.72 -47.26
CA VAL A 207 -15.00 17.48 -46.58
C VAL A 207 -14.55 16.01 -46.45
N CYS A 208 -15.34 15.01 -46.87
CA CYS A 208 -14.89 13.62 -46.78
C CYS A 208 -13.69 13.25 -47.69
N GLY A 209 -12.67 12.64 -47.09
CA GLY A 209 -11.47 12.07 -47.70
C GLY A 209 -10.17 12.86 -47.46
N ASP A 210 -10.15 13.81 -46.52
CA ASP A 210 -8.97 14.62 -46.20
C ASP A 210 -8.12 14.04 -45.05
N GLY A 211 -8.65 13.02 -44.36
CA GLY A 211 -7.99 12.29 -43.29
C GLY A 211 -8.11 12.94 -41.90
N SER A 212 -9.02 13.89 -41.69
CA SER A 212 -9.30 14.50 -40.37
C SER A 212 -10.79 14.45 -40.04
N CYS A 213 -11.13 14.07 -38.80
CA CYS A 213 -12.52 14.03 -38.32
C CYS A 213 -12.87 15.34 -37.61
N THR A 214 -13.71 16.18 -38.23
CA THR A 214 -14.14 17.50 -37.75
C THR A 214 -15.56 17.46 -37.16
N HIS A 215 -16.01 18.56 -36.52
CA HIS A 215 -17.28 18.63 -35.77
C HIS A 215 -18.54 18.30 -36.60
N GLU A 216 -18.45 18.32 -37.94
CA GLU A 216 -19.55 18.05 -38.87
C GLU A 216 -19.51 16.61 -39.44
N GLU A 217 -18.52 15.80 -39.03
CA GLU A 217 -18.26 14.45 -39.54
C GLU A 217 -18.50 13.40 -38.44
N THR A 218 -19.20 12.32 -38.78
CA THR A 218 -19.48 11.19 -37.89
C THR A 218 -19.09 9.88 -38.57
N VAL A 219 -19.06 8.79 -37.81
CA VAL A 219 -18.82 7.44 -38.37
C VAL A 219 -19.84 7.06 -39.47
N ASP A 220 -21.02 7.67 -39.43
CA ASP A 220 -22.11 7.42 -40.37
C ASP A 220 -22.04 8.36 -41.58
N SER A 221 -21.63 9.63 -41.40
CA SER A 221 -21.54 10.60 -42.50
C SER A 221 -20.20 10.58 -43.24
N CYS A 222 -19.12 10.13 -42.58
CA CYS A 222 -17.76 10.14 -43.13
C CYS A 222 -16.86 9.00 -42.61
N PRO A 223 -17.21 7.72 -42.85
CA PRO A 223 -16.49 6.55 -42.29
C PRO A 223 -15.03 6.42 -42.74
N ALA A 224 -14.64 7.08 -43.83
CA ALA A 224 -13.26 7.08 -44.32
C ALA A 224 -12.31 7.91 -43.44
N ASP A 225 -12.81 9.01 -42.86
CA ASP A 225 -12.03 9.93 -42.02
C ASP A 225 -12.32 9.75 -40.53
N CYS A 226 -13.51 9.25 -40.17
CA CYS A 226 -13.94 8.97 -38.79
C CYS A 226 -14.20 7.44 -38.58
N PRO A 227 -13.15 6.61 -38.42
CA PRO A 227 -13.31 5.16 -38.24
C PRO A 227 -13.74 4.74 -36.82
N VAL A 228 -13.85 5.69 -35.88
CA VAL A 228 -14.20 5.49 -34.46
C VAL A 228 -15.15 6.60 -33.98
N THR A 229 -15.85 6.38 -32.87
CA THR A 229 -16.79 7.34 -32.27
C THR A 229 -16.05 8.55 -31.69
N CYS A 230 -16.00 9.67 -32.43
CA CYS A 230 -15.58 10.98 -31.90
C CYS A 230 -16.82 11.86 -31.59
N ASN A 231 -16.63 12.93 -30.82
CA ASN A 231 -17.56 13.97 -30.35
C ASN A 231 -18.50 13.60 -29.19
N ASP A 232 -18.13 12.63 -28.34
CA ASP A 232 -18.85 12.36 -27.08
C ASP A 232 -18.27 13.13 -25.87
N GLY A 233 -17.17 13.86 -26.07
CA GLY A 233 -16.48 14.64 -25.04
C GLY A 233 -15.65 13.82 -24.06
N ILE A 234 -15.42 12.53 -24.32
CA ILE A 234 -14.69 11.64 -23.42
C ILE A 234 -13.62 10.86 -24.20
N CYS A 235 -12.34 11.15 -23.94
CA CYS A 235 -11.22 10.44 -24.56
C CYS A 235 -11.09 9.01 -23.99
N THR A 236 -11.71 8.01 -24.62
CA THR A 236 -11.71 6.60 -24.20
C THR A 236 -11.03 5.65 -25.20
N GLY A 237 -9.76 5.36 -24.93
CA GLY A 237 -9.08 4.19 -25.49
C GLY A 237 -8.02 4.47 -26.57
N PRO A 238 -7.35 3.42 -27.07
CA PRO A 238 -6.15 3.55 -27.88
C PRO A 238 -6.38 4.06 -29.32
N ALA A 239 -7.63 4.19 -29.76
CA ALA A 239 -7.98 4.64 -31.11
C ALA A 239 -8.48 6.10 -31.16
N GLU A 240 -8.84 6.67 -30.01
CA GLU A 240 -9.19 8.08 -29.83
C GLU A 240 -7.92 8.84 -29.44
N THR A 241 -7.37 9.61 -30.37
CA THR A 241 -6.13 10.37 -30.19
C THR A 241 -6.37 11.82 -30.57
N ALA A 242 -5.48 12.73 -30.20
CA ALA A 242 -5.61 14.13 -30.65
C ALA A 242 -5.48 14.34 -32.18
N ILE A 243 -5.18 13.27 -32.93
CA ILE A 243 -5.15 13.28 -34.41
C ILE A 243 -6.47 12.74 -34.97
N THR A 244 -7.03 11.70 -34.34
CA THR A 244 -8.26 11.03 -34.80
C THR A 244 -9.54 11.64 -34.22
N CYS A 245 -9.51 12.16 -33.00
CA CYS A 245 -10.60 12.86 -32.31
C CYS A 245 -10.07 14.13 -31.57
N PRO A 246 -9.59 15.16 -32.30
CA PRO A 246 -8.97 16.37 -31.72
C PRO A 246 -9.90 17.20 -30.82
N HIS A 247 -11.21 17.03 -30.95
CA HIS A 247 -12.21 17.72 -30.12
C HIS A 247 -12.42 17.05 -28.75
N ASP A 248 -12.37 15.72 -28.66
CA ASP A 248 -12.50 14.99 -27.38
C ASP A 248 -11.16 14.85 -26.65
N CYS A 249 -10.07 14.78 -27.41
CA CYS A 249 -8.71 14.67 -26.90
C CYS A 249 -7.86 15.90 -27.29
N PRO A 250 -8.20 17.14 -26.86
CA PRO A 250 -7.42 18.33 -27.20
C PRO A 250 -6.00 18.24 -26.64
N ILE A 251 -5.01 18.65 -27.44
CA ILE A 251 -3.62 18.78 -26.97
C ILE A 251 -3.53 20.00 -26.03
N VAL A 252 -3.23 19.79 -24.74
CA VAL A 252 -3.14 20.87 -23.75
C VAL A 252 -1.67 21.13 -23.39
N CYS A 253 -1.03 22.04 -24.12
CA CYS A 253 0.34 22.43 -23.78
C CYS A 253 0.42 23.09 -22.39
N GLY A 254 1.43 22.69 -21.61
CA GLY A 254 1.79 23.28 -20.33
C GLY A 254 1.10 22.66 -19.11
N ASP A 255 0.37 21.56 -19.28
CA ASP A 255 -0.21 20.81 -18.16
C ASP A 255 0.82 19.87 -17.49
N GLY A 256 1.88 19.50 -18.21
CA GLY A 256 2.98 18.67 -17.73
C GLY A 256 2.78 17.15 -17.89
N LEU A 257 1.70 16.71 -18.53
CA LEU A 257 1.47 15.32 -18.92
C LEU A 257 2.13 15.03 -20.28
N CYS A 258 2.30 13.75 -20.60
CA CYS A 258 2.81 13.30 -21.90
C CYS A 258 1.85 12.33 -22.54
N MET A 259 0.84 12.87 -23.21
CA MET A 259 -0.11 12.05 -23.95
C MET A 259 0.38 11.83 -25.39
N GLY A 260 -0.13 10.79 -26.07
CA GLY A 260 0.42 10.27 -27.34
C GLY A 260 0.54 11.25 -28.53
N SER A 261 -0.03 12.46 -28.43
CA SER A 261 0.10 13.55 -29.41
C SER A 261 1.14 14.63 -29.03
N GLU A 262 1.70 14.59 -27.82
CA GLU A 262 2.64 15.58 -27.27
C GLU A 262 4.10 15.21 -27.55
N HIS A 263 4.43 15.03 -28.82
CA HIS A 263 5.75 14.59 -29.25
C HIS A 263 6.75 15.74 -29.53
N PRO A 264 8.03 15.45 -29.84
CA PRO A 264 8.94 16.43 -30.43
C PRO A 264 8.67 16.55 -31.95
N GLY A 265 7.60 17.25 -32.34
CA GLY A 265 7.20 17.57 -33.71
C GLY A 265 6.77 19.04 -33.83
N ARG A 266 6.57 19.55 -35.05
CA ARG A 266 6.20 20.98 -35.27
C ARG A 266 4.77 21.33 -34.83
N ASP A 267 3.94 20.32 -34.52
CA ASP A 267 2.50 20.45 -34.23
C ASP A 267 2.11 19.92 -32.82
N SER A 268 3.04 19.91 -31.86
CA SER A 268 2.88 19.32 -30.54
C SER A 268 3.53 20.15 -29.42
N CYS A 269 3.37 19.74 -28.14
CA CYS A 269 3.86 20.42 -26.93
C CYS A 269 5.16 19.79 -26.37
N PRO A 270 6.33 19.97 -27.01
CA PRO A 270 7.57 19.30 -26.60
C PRO A 270 8.11 19.73 -25.24
N SER A 271 7.56 20.79 -24.62
CA SER A 271 7.95 21.23 -23.29
C SER A 271 7.51 20.27 -22.20
N ASP A 272 6.32 19.67 -22.35
CA ASP A 272 5.72 18.80 -21.33
C ASP A 272 6.41 17.43 -21.35
N CYS A 273 6.89 17.01 -22.53
CA CYS A 273 7.63 15.77 -22.75
C CYS A 273 9.14 15.88 -22.80
N ARG A 274 9.69 16.99 -22.32
CA ARG A 274 11.12 17.17 -22.25
C ARG A 274 11.72 16.41 -21.07
N ILE A 275 12.28 15.24 -21.35
CA ILE A 275 13.07 14.47 -20.39
C ILE A 275 14.48 15.09 -20.24
N PRO A 276 14.96 15.34 -19.00
CA PRO A 276 16.33 15.80 -18.77
C PRO A 276 17.37 14.79 -19.29
N ALA A 277 18.53 15.27 -19.75
CA ALA A 277 19.56 14.42 -20.37
C ALA A 277 20.17 13.34 -19.46
N ASN A 278 19.95 13.43 -18.14
CA ASN A 278 20.40 12.44 -17.16
C ASN A 278 19.25 11.55 -16.64
N VAL A 279 18.10 11.55 -17.31
CA VAL A 279 16.93 10.74 -16.99
C VAL A 279 16.71 9.72 -18.10
N ILE A 280 16.41 8.49 -17.72
CA ILE A 280 15.95 7.41 -18.58
C ILE A 280 14.52 7.08 -18.14
N VAL A 281 13.61 6.95 -19.09
CA VAL A 281 12.20 6.60 -18.79
C VAL A 281 11.87 5.17 -19.19
N VAL A 282 10.96 4.55 -18.42
CA VAL A 282 10.49 3.18 -18.58
C VAL A 282 8.97 3.19 -18.57
N ASP A 283 8.35 2.67 -19.62
CA ASP A 283 6.91 2.52 -19.76
C ASP A 283 6.61 1.27 -20.58
N LYS A 284 5.96 0.30 -19.94
CA LYS A 284 5.61 -0.99 -20.55
C LYS A 284 4.69 -0.88 -21.77
N THR A 285 3.96 0.22 -21.88
CA THR A 285 3.02 0.50 -22.98
C THR A 285 3.67 1.25 -24.15
N ALA A 286 4.93 1.69 -24.01
CA ALA A 286 5.63 2.45 -25.04
C ALA A 286 5.81 1.65 -26.34
N ILE A 287 5.58 2.33 -27.47
CA ILE A 287 5.61 1.73 -28.82
C ILE A 287 6.75 2.26 -29.71
N GLY A 288 7.53 3.22 -29.22
CA GLY A 288 8.58 3.90 -29.98
C GLY A 288 9.90 3.13 -30.04
N ALA A 289 11.00 3.86 -30.07
CA ALA A 289 12.33 3.30 -30.34
C ALA A 289 12.94 2.44 -29.21
N ASN A 290 12.27 2.32 -28.05
CA ASN A 290 12.70 1.51 -26.90
C ASN A 290 14.14 1.85 -26.44
N ASN A 291 14.42 3.14 -26.25
CA ASN A 291 15.74 3.68 -25.92
C ASN A 291 15.76 4.59 -24.68
N GLY A 292 14.60 4.85 -24.07
CA GLY A 292 14.46 5.62 -22.83
C GLY A 292 14.66 7.12 -22.95
N THR A 293 14.72 7.69 -24.17
CA THR A 293 15.01 9.12 -24.39
C THR A 293 13.79 10.04 -24.35
N SER A 294 12.59 9.47 -24.49
CA SER A 294 11.29 10.12 -24.37
C SER A 294 10.29 9.10 -23.84
N TRP A 295 9.12 9.51 -23.34
CA TRP A 295 8.13 8.55 -22.86
C TRP A 295 7.59 7.61 -23.95
N VAL A 296 7.51 8.08 -25.19
CA VAL A 296 7.09 7.22 -26.31
C VAL A 296 8.22 6.30 -26.77
N ASP A 297 9.47 6.76 -26.70
CA ASP A 297 10.64 5.93 -26.93
C ASP A 297 11.12 5.23 -25.64
N ALA A 298 10.28 5.16 -24.60
CA ALA A 298 10.67 4.63 -23.30
C ALA A 298 11.08 3.17 -23.41
N TYR A 299 11.93 2.74 -22.47
CA TYR A 299 12.16 1.30 -22.36
C TYR A 299 10.88 0.60 -21.92
N THR A 300 10.50 -0.49 -22.58
CA THR A 300 9.31 -1.26 -22.17
C THR A 300 9.55 -2.10 -20.92
N GLU A 301 10.82 -2.34 -20.57
CA GLU A 301 11.24 -3.17 -19.46
C GLU A 301 12.40 -2.51 -18.70
N LEU A 302 12.51 -2.77 -17.40
CA LEU A 302 13.43 -2.04 -16.52
C LEU A 302 14.91 -2.45 -16.68
N GLN A 303 15.20 -3.70 -17.05
CA GLN A 303 16.57 -4.22 -17.11
C GLN A 303 17.43 -3.54 -18.19
N PRO A 304 16.94 -3.35 -19.43
CA PRO A 304 17.66 -2.55 -20.42
C PRO A 304 17.95 -1.11 -19.96
N ALA A 305 16.98 -0.46 -19.29
CA ALA A 305 17.17 0.89 -18.74
C ALA A 305 18.26 0.91 -17.65
N LEU A 306 18.30 -0.09 -16.77
CA LEU A 306 19.36 -0.26 -15.77
C LEU A 306 20.73 -0.50 -16.40
N ALA A 307 20.79 -1.27 -17.50
CA ALA A 307 22.02 -1.53 -18.24
C ALA A 307 22.59 -0.23 -18.83
N GLU A 308 21.74 0.56 -19.47
CA GLU A 308 22.13 1.84 -20.06
C GLU A 308 22.53 2.86 -18.99
N ALA A 309 21.77 2.97 -17.90
CA ALA A 309 22.12 3.83 -16.77
C ALA A 309 23.51 3.48 -16.22
N ARG A 310 23.80 2.19 -16.04
CA ARG A 310 25.11 1.71 -15.60
C ARG A 310 26.23 2.06 -16.59
N ARG A 311 25.96 1.93 -17.90
CA ARG A 311 26.91 2.30 -18.95
C ARG A 311 27.24 3.79 -18.91
N LEU A 312 26.24 4.66 -18.80
CA LEU A 312 26.41 6.11 -18.72
C LEU A 312 27.17 6.55 -17.45
N VAL A 313 26.89 5.94 -16.30
CA VAL A 313 27.65 6.19 -15.06
C VAL A 313 29.12 5.78 -15.24
N ALA A 314 29.39 4.65 -15.90
CA ALA A 314 30.75 4.20 -16.18
C ALA A 314 31.52 5.13 -17.13
N ASP A 315 30.88 5.59 -18.22
CA ASP A 315 31.46 6.55 -19.16
C ASP A 315 31.77 7.90 -18.49
N GLY A 316 30.91 8.32 -17.56
CA GLY A 316 31.10 9.49 -16.71
C GLY A 316 32.17 9.31 -15.60
N ALA A 317 32.90 8.19 -15.59
CA ALA A 317 33.84 7.81 -14.55
C ALA A 317 33.24 7.87 -13.13
N GLY A 318 31.95 7.54 -12.98
CA GLY A 318 31.22 7.54 -11.72
C GLY A 318 30.90 8.94 -11.16
N ARG A 319 31.05 10.00 -11.96
CA ARG A 319 30.78 11.39 -11.55
C ARG A 319 29.40 11.90 -11.95
N ILE A 320 28.67 11.11 -12.74
CA ILE A 320 27.35 11.44 -13.25
C ILE A 320 26.34 10.59 -12.50
N GLN A 321 25.24 11.20 -12.11
CA GLN A 321 24.09 10.52 -11.53
C GLN A 321 23.00 10.40 -12.58
N ILE A 322 22.46 9.18 -12.72
CA ILE A 322 21.39 8.87 -13.66
C ILE A 322 20.12 8.57 -12.87
N GLN A 323 19.01 9.10 -13.35
CA GLN A 323 17.68 8.79 -12.82
C GLN A 323 16.97 7.86 -13.79
N ILE A 324 16.20 6.92 -13.24
CA ILE A 324 15.27 6.08 -13.99
C ILE A 324 13.86 6.40 -13.48
N TRP A 325 12.98 6.86 -14.35
CA TRP A 325 11.58 7.15 -14.05
C TRP A 325 10.72 6.06 -14.67
N ILE A 326 9.81 5.47 -13.88
CA ILE A 326 9.04 4.30 -14.27
C ILE A 326 7.55 4.62 -14.19
N ALA A 327 6.85 4.44 -15.31
CA ALA A 327 5.41 4.53 -15.37
C ALA A 327 4.72 3.43 -14.53
N GLU A 328 3.47 3.64 -14.19
CA GLU A 328 2.64 2.64 -13.53
C GLU A 328 2.56 1.34 -14.33
N GLY A 329 2.35 0.24 -13.62
CA GLY A 329 2.33 -1.09 -14.20
C GLY A 329 3.28 -2.06 -13.50
N THR A 330 3.21 -3.32 -13.94
CA THR A 330 3.96 -4.43 -13.34
C THR A 330 5.12 -4.87 -14.23
N TYR A 331 6.34 -4.79 -13.69
CA TYR A 331 7.59 -5.13 -14.35
C TYR A 331 8.24 -6.35 -13.68
N TYR A 332 8.83 -7.22 -14.50
CA TYR A 332 9.38 -8.49 -14.05
C TYR A 332 10.88 -8.58 -14.35
N PRO A 333 11.66 -9.30 -13.52
CA PRO A 333 13.08 -9.48 -13.76
C PRO A 333 13.36 -10.49 -14.90
N ASN A 334 12.51 -10.67 -15.92
CA ASN A 334 12.64 -11.74 -16.93
C ASN A 334 13.35 -11.35 -18.24
N VAL A 335 13.92 -10.14 -18.34
CA VAL A 335 14.59 -9.67 -19.57
C VAL A 335 16.11 -9.74 -19.46
N ASN A 336 16.77 -10.20 -20.51
CA ASN A 336 18.21 -10.07 -20.67
C ASN A 336 18.57 -8.59 -20.88
N ALA A 337 19.40 -8.06 -19.98
CA ALA A 337 19.80 -6.66 -19.96
C ALA A 337 20.53 -6.18 -21.23
N ASP A 338 21.23 -7.07 -21.93
CA ASP A 338 22.04 -6.73 -23.12
C ASP A 338 21.25 -6.89 -24.43
N THR A 339 20.33 -7.87 -24.50
CA THR A 339 19.58 -8.19 -25.74
C THR A 339 18.15 -7.70 -25.73
N GLY A 340 17.58 -7.35 -24.57
CA GLY A 340 16.16 -7.01 -24.44
C GLY A 340 15.21 -8.21 -24.62
N GLU A 341 15.75 -9.43 -24.76
CA GLU A 341 14.94 -10.62 -24.95
C GLU A 341 14.35 -11.13 -23.63
N VAL A 342 13.06 -11.47 -23.66
CA VAL A 342 12.37 -12.16 -22.57
C VAL A 342 12.89 -13.60 -22.45
N LEU A 343 13.37 -13.98 -21.28
CA LEU A 343 13.95 -15.29 -21.01
C LEU A 343 12.89 -16.26 -20.46
N LEU A 344 12.59 -17.30 -21.24
CA LEU A 344 11.76 -18.47 -20.85
C LEU A 344 12.58 -19.76 -21.06
N PRO A 345 12.43 -20.81 -20.22
CA PRO A 345 11.28 -21.15 -19.35
C PRO A 345 11.51 -21.04 -17.81
N ALA A 346 10.49 -21.46 -17.05
CA ALA A 346 10.32 -21.28 -15.59
C ALA A 346 11.47 -21.65 -14.65
N SER A 347 12.13 -22.77 -14.94
CA SER A 347 13.26 -23.24 -14.12
C SER A 347 14.48 -22.31 -14.19
N THR A 348 14.55 -21.42 -15.18
CA THR A 348 15.72 -20.59 -15.48
C THR A 348 15.66 -19.21 -14.84
N TYR A 349 14.46 -18.69 -14.55
CA TYR A 349 14.32 -17.32 -14.06
C TYR A 349 14.40 -17.17 -12.53
N ARG A 350 14.46 -18.27 -11.75
CA ARG A 350 14.54 -18.21 -10.28
C ARG A 350 15.68 -17.30 -9.80
N SER A 351 16.80 -17.25 -10.54
CA SER A 351 17.97 -16.42 -10.19
C SER A 351 17.94 -15.01 -10.77
N MET A 352 16.93 -14.69 -11.58
CA MET A 352 16.77 -13.35 -12.13
C MET A 352 16.30 -12.38 -11.05
N ARG A 353 16.74 -11.13 -11.16
CA ARG A 353 16.52 -10.07 -10.17
C ARG A 353 16.79 -8.71 -10.78
N PHE A 354 16.28 -7.66 -10.16
CA PHE A 354 16.79 -6.31 -10.34
C PHE A 354 18.03 -6.09 -9.46
N GLN A 355 18.93 -5.22 -9.91
CA GLN A 355 20.12 -4.84 -9.16
C GLN A 355 20.35 -3.34 -9.31
N LEU A 356 20.48 -2.66 -8.17
CA LEU A 356 20.85 -1.25 -8.11
C LEU A 356 22.37 -1.10 -8.14
N PHE A 357 22.85 0.03 -8.68
CA PHE A 357 24.26 0.40 -8.69
C PHE A 357 24.46 1.82 -8.14
N ASN A 358 25.69 2.14 -7.73
CA ASN A 358 26.04 3.48 -7.25
C ASN A 358 25.73 4.56 -8.30
N ASN A 359 25.28 5.74 -7.83
CA ASN A 359 24.86 6.87 -8.66
C ASN A 359 23.63 6.63 -9.56
N ILE A 360 22.82 5.61 -9.29
CA ILE A 360 21.53 5.39 -9.97
C ILE A 360 20.39 5.65 -8.98
N LEU A 361 19.43 6.48 -9.39
CA LEU A 361 18.20 6.78 -8.64
C LEU A 361 17.01 6.20 -9.41
N ILE A 362 16.18 5.38 -8.77
CA ILE A 362 14.99 4.81 -9.40
C ILE A 362 13.74 5.41 -8.75
N TYR A 363 12.85 5.94 -9.58
CA TYR A 363 11.58 6.55 -9.18
C TYR A 363 10.42 5.85 -9.90
N GLY A 364 9.52 5.21 -9.16
CA GLY A 364 8.18 4.83 -9.66
C GLY A 364 7.15 5.92 -9.38
N GLY A 365 5.94 5.82 -9.92
CA GLY A 365 4.88 6.81 -9.64
C GLY A 365 4.52 7.76 -10.78
N PHE A 366 4.77 7.38 -12.02
CA PHE A 366 4.40 8.17 -13.19
C PHE A 366 3.19 7.54 -13.90
N PRO A 367 2.27 8.31 -14.49
CA PRO A 367 1.15 7.77 -15.27
C PRO A 367 1.63 7.00 -16.50
N ILE A 368 0.75 6.19 -17.11
CA ILE A 368 0.95 5.66 -18.47
C ILE A 368 1.19 6.81 -19.46
N GLY A 369 2.17 6.68 -20.38
CA GLY A 369 2.62 7.76 -21.26
C GLY A 369 3.50 8.79 -20.54
N GLY A 370 3.54 8.74 -19.21
CA GLY A 370 4.44 9.52 -18.38
C GLY A 370 4.06 10.97 -18.17
N SER A 371 4.89 11.65 -17.37
CA SER A 371 4.71 13.06 -17.04
C SER A 371 6.04 13.69 -16.60
N ASN A 372 6.00 14.98 -16.28
CA ASN A 372 7.10 15.64 -15.59
C ASN A 372 7.20 15.17 -14.12
N PHE A 373 8.35 15.43 -13.48
CA PHE A 373 8.59 15.00 -12.10
C PHE A 373 7.64 15.66 -11.08
N THR A 374 7.13 16.86 -11.35
CA THR A 374 6.25 17.58 -10.41
C THR A 374 4.86 16.98 -10.30
N LEU A 375 4.42 16.22 -11.31
CA LEU A 375 3.14 15.51 -11.31
C LEU A 375 3.27 14.04 -10.86
N ARG A 376 4.47 13.61 -10.44
CA ARG A 376 4.70 12.27 -9.94
C ARG A 376 3.86 12.03 -8.67
N ASP A 377 3.03 10.99 -8.70
CA ASP A 377 2.28 10.50 -7.55
C ASP A 377 2.39 8.98 -7.46
N TYR A 378 3.27 8.53 -6.57
CA TYR A 378 3.54 7.10 -6.36
C TYR A 378 2.41 6.35 -5.63
N ARG A 379 1.44 7.05 -5.04
CA ARG A 379 0.26 6.42 -4.42
C ARG A 379 -0.82 6.14 -5.45
N LEU A 380 -0.99 7.07 -6.40
CA LEU A 380 -1.95 6.95 -7.50
C LEU A 380 -1.42 6.01 -8.59
N HIS A 381 -0.21 6.27 -9.08
CA HIS A 381 0.39 5.57 -10.22
C HIS A 381 1.33 4.45 -9.75
N LYS A 382 0.77 3.32 -9.33
CA LYS A 382 1.56 2.24 -8.71
C LYS A 382 2.52 1.58 -9.71
N THR A 383 3.82 1.74 -9.49
CA THR A 383 4.88 0.97 -10.16
C THR A 383 5.20 -0.28 -9.34
N ILE A 384 4.92 -1.46 -9.90
CA ILE A 384 5.08 -2.75 -9.23
C ILE A 384 6.27 -3.51 -9.84
N LEU A 385 7.25 -3.85 -9.01
CA LEU A 385 8.36 -4.72 -9.36
C LEU A 385 8.10 -6.08 -8.73
N SER A 386 7.80 -7.08 -9.57
CA SER A 386 7.29 -8.38 -9.11
C SER A 386 8.22 -9.54 -9.45
N GLY A 387 8.37 -10.46 -8.49
CA GLY A 387 9.00 -11.76 -8.69
C GLY A 387 8.07 -12.85 -9.26
N ASP A 388 6.76 -12.60 -9.30
CA ASP A 388 5.70 -13.51 -9.79
C ASP A 388 5.67 -13.58 -11.32
N MET A 389 6.68 -14.21 -11.91
CA MET A 389 6.81 -14.28 -13.38
C MET A 389 5.76 -15.18 -14.05
N GLU A 390 5.08 -16.03 -13.27
CA GLU A 390 4.02 -16.91 -13.74
C GLU A 390 2.65 -16.23 -13.66
N ASN A 391 2.58 -15.06 -13.01
CA ASN A 391 1.37 -14.32 -12.69
C ASN A 391 0.33 -15.20 -11.99
N ASN A 392 0.78 -16.13 -11.15
CA ASN A 392 -0.05 -17.14 -10.51
C ASN A 392 -0.15 -16.99 -8.99
N ASP A 393 0.58 -16.05 -8.39
CA ASP A 393 0.40 -15.69 -6.99
C ASP A 393 -1.00 -15.10 -6.77
N ILE A 394 -1.54 -15.33 -5.58
CA ILE A 394 -2.90 -14.99 -5.19
C ILE A 394 -2.86 -13.86 -4.16
N ASP A 395 -3.69 -12.85 -4.39
CA ASP A 395 -4.08 -11.84 -3.42
C ASP A 395 -5.30 -12.39 -2.65
N SER A 396 -5.08 -12.79 -1.41
CA SER A 396 -6.03 -13.58 -0.63
C SER A 396 -7.03 -12.73 0.13
N ASP A 397 -6.71 -11.45 0.36
CA ASP A 397 -7.57 -10.51 1.09
C ASP A 397 -8.01 -9.29 0.25
N GLY A 398 -7.58 -9.23 -1.02
CA GLY A 398 -8.05 -8.26 -2.00
C GLY A 398 -7.43 -6.87 -1.85
N ASP A 399 -6.32 -6.72 -1.12
CA ASP A 399 -5.67 -5.42 -0.90
C ASP A 399 -4.72 -4.99 -2.02
N GLY A 400 -4.60 -5.81 -3.07
CA GLY A 400 -3.78 -5.59 -4.25
C GLY A 400 -2.35 -6.13 -4.14
N TYR A 401 -1.99 -6.80 -3.04
CA TYR A 401 -0.71 -7.48 -2.89
C TYR A 401 -0.91 -8.99 -2.99
N LYS A 402 -0.11 -9.67 -3.81
CA LYS A 402 -0.21 -11.12 -3.96
C LYS A 402 0.67 -11.84 -2.93
N GLU A 403 0.18 -12.02 -1.71
CA GLU A 403 0.98 -12.66 -0.64
C GLU A 403 0.97 -14.19 -0.64
N THR A 404 0.01 -14.84 -1.30
CA THR A 404 -0.02 -16.30 -1.41
C THR A 404 0.77 -16.72 -2.64
N ILE A 405 2.04 -17.06 -2.40
CA ILE A 405 2.97 -17.46 -3.46
C ILE A 405 2.58 -18.84 -4.03
N ALA A 406 2.36 -18.88 -5.35
CA ALA A 406 2.10 -20.09 -6.10
C ALA A 406 3.28 -20.37 -7.05
N GLY A 407 3.56 -21.66 -7.31
CA GLY A 407 4.58 -22.04 -8.28
C GLY A 407 5.99 -21.52 -7.95
N SER A 408 6.66 -20.96 -8.97
CA SER A 408 8.07 -20.59 -8.90
C SER A 408 8.30 -19.12 -9.26
N ASN A 409 8.61 -18.29 -8.27
CA ASN A 409 8.97 -16.88 -8.47
C ASN A 409 10.49 -16.63 -8.57
N SER A 410 10.94 -15.40 -8.77
CA SER A 410 12.36 -15.05 -8.52
C SER A 410 12.72 -15.26 -7.04
N TYR A 411 13.94 -15.69 -6.74
CA TYR A 411 14.44 -15.76 -5.36
C TYR A 411 14.42 -14.39 -4.69
N HIS A 412 14.87 -13.37 -5.43
CA HIS A 412 14.99 -12.00 -4.94
C HIS A 412 14.41 -11.06 -5.99
N VAL A 413 13.53 -10.14 -5.60
CA VAL A 413 13.13 -9.06 -6.51
C VAL A 413 14.33 -8.12 -6.72
N PHE A 414 14.98 -7.72 -5.62
CA PHE A 414 16.26 -7.01 -5.64
C PHE A 414 17.38 -7.80 -4.97
N TYR A 415 18.54 -7.84 -5.62
CA TYR A 415 19.79 -8.27 -5.00
C TYR A 415 20.85 -7.19 -5.23
N ASN A 416 21.27 -6.54 -4.15
CA ASN A 416 22.26 -5.47 -4.16
C ASN A 416 23.52 -5.89 -3.42
N SER A 417 24.69 -5.54 -3.97
CA SER A 417 25.99 -5.74 -3.33
C SER A 417 26.84 -4.48 -3.49
N ASP A 418 27.41 -4.02 -2.38
CA ASP A 418 28.41 -2.93 -2.34
C ASP A 418 27.90 -1.59 -2.92
N VAL A 419 26.59 -1.33 -2.77
CA VAL A 419 25.94 -0.06 -3.13
C VAL A 419 26.03 0.90 -1.94
N THR A 420 27.05 1.76 -1.94
CA THR A 420 27.46 2.56 -0.78
C THR A 420 27.37 4.06 -0.99
N THR A 421 27.09 4.53 -2.22
CA THR A 421 27.03 5.97 -2.52
C THR A 421 25.94 6.32 -3.54
N ASN A 422 25.20 7.40 -3.24
CA ASN A 422 24.32 8.12 -4.17
C ASN A 422 23.31 7.28 -4.96
N ALA A 423 22.75 6.24 -4.33
CA ALA A 423 21.70 5.41 -4.94
C ALA A 423 20.38 5.55 -4.15
N LEU A 424 19.26 5.36 -4.84
CA LEU A 424 17.91 5.53 -4.29
C LEU A 424 16.93 4.57 -4.97
N LEU A 425 16.03 3.99 -4.18
CA LEU A 425 14.76 3.46 -4.66
C LEU A 425 13.64 4.31 -4.03
N ASP A 426 12.73 4.83 -4.86
CA ASP A 426 11.64 5.71 -4.44
C ASP A 426 10.30 5.38 -5.13
N GLY A 427 9.24 5.19 -4.35
CA GLY A 427 7.87 5.05 -4.87
C GLY A 427 7.62 3.76 -5.65
N LEU A 428 8.11 2.63 -5.16
CA LEU A 428 7.98 1.32 -5.79
C LEU A 428 7.27 0.35 -4.87
N VAL A 429 6.45 -0.53 -5.45
CA VAL A 429 5.95 -1.74 -4.80
C VAL A 429 6.89 -2.90 -5.16
N ILE A 430 7.36 -3.66 -4.16
CA ILE A 430 8.29 -4.78 -4.31
C ILE A 430 7.61 -6.03 -3.76
N THR A 431 7.28 -6.99 -4.63
CA THR A 431 6.42 -8.14 -4.29
C THR A 431 6.80 -9.43 -4.99
N GLY A 432 6.30 -10.57 -4.48
CA GLY A 432 6.40 -11.87 -5.14
C GLY A 432 7.81 -12.48 -5.12
N GLY A 433 8.74 -11.97 -4.31
CA GLY A 433 10.02 -12.63 -4.11
C GLY A 433 9.89 -13.90 -3.28
N ASN A 434 10.55 -14.99 -3.67
CA ASN A 434 10.46 -16.28 -2.98
C ASN A 434 11.86 -16.90 -2.79
N ALA A 435 12.61 -16.44 -1.81
CA ALA A 435 13.97 -16.88 -1.51
C ALA A 435 13.99 -18.29 -0.86
N ASN A 436 13.68 -19.34 -1.62
CA ASN A 436 13.66 -20.72 -1.15
C ASN A 436 14.74 -21.63 -1.78
N GLY A 437 15.84 -21.03 -2.25
CA GLY A 437 16.89 -21.76 -2.94
C GLY A 437 17.63 -22.74 -2.04
N SER A 438 18.31 -23.72 -2.63
CA SER A 438 19.07 -24.73 -1.88
C SER A 438 20.41 -24.23 -1.33
N ARG A 439 20.86 -23.05 -1.75
CA ARG A 439 22.07 -22.39 -1.26
C ARG A 439 21.69 -21.27 -0.31
N GLU A 440 22.48 -21.11 0.75
CA GLU A 440 22.31 -20.06 1.76
C GLU A 440 22.11 -18.66 1.13
N ALA A 441 22.92 -18.29 0.13
CA ALA A 441 22.80 -17.01 -0.55
C ALA A 441 21.47 -16.78 -1.32
N LEU A 442 20.60 -17.79 -1.40
CA LEU A 442 19.30 -17.77 -2.06
C LEU A 442 18.13 -17.96 -1.08
N GLN A 443 18.40 -17.94 0.23
CA GLN A 443 17.42 -18.19 1.30
C GLN A 443 17.06 -16.95 2.13
N PHE A 444 17.63 -15.78 1.79
CA PHE A 444 17.42 -14.54 2.54
C PHE A 444 17.04 -13.38 1.62
N GLY A 445 16.13 -12.52 2.08
CA GLY A 445 15.73 -11.32 1.35
C GLY A 445 14.85 -11.64 0.15
N GLY A 446 13.61 -12.09 0.38
CA GLY A 446 12.68 -12.39 -0.72
C GLY A 446 12.42 -11.14 -1.58
N GLY A 447 12.02 -10.04 -0.95
CA GLY A 447 11.85 -8.76 -1.64
C GLY A 447 13.19 -8.13 -1.98
N ILE A 448 13.92 -7.68 -0.95
CA ILE A 448 15.19 -6.97 -1.10
C ILE A 448 16.29 -7.69 -0.31
N ARG A 449 17.37 -8.06 -1.00
CA ARG A 449 18.60 -8.56 -0.38
C ARG A 449 19.72 -7.53 -0.55
N ASN A 450 20.20 -6.98 0.56
CA ASN A 450 21.27 -5.99 0.62
C ASN A 450 22.52 -6.57 1.28
N ASN A 451 23.63 -6.57 0.55
CA ASN A 451 24.95 -6.96 1.05
C ASN A 451 25.91 -5.77 1.00
N ASN A 452 26.44 -5.32 2.14
CA ASN A 452 27.28 -4.13 2.27
C ASN A 452 26.70 -2.87 1.60
N CYS A 453 25.40 -2.63 1.77
CA CYS A 453 24.70 -1.52 1.14
C CYS A 453 24.35 -0.39 2.13
N ALA A 454 24.49 0.87 1.72
CA ALA A 454 24.24 2.05 2.56
C ALA A 454 23.44 3.15 1.81
N PHE A 455 22.52 2.74 0.94
CA PHE A 455 21.72 3.65 0.11
C PHE A 455 20.32 3.91 0.69
N ASN A 456 19.59 4.82 0.06
CA ASN A 456 18.26 5.22 0.52
C ASN A 456 17.14 4.36 -0.09
N LEU A 457 16.23 3.90 0.76
CA LEU A 457 14.98 3.23 0.41
C LEU A 457 13.84 4.14 0.90
N SER A 458 13.08 4.74 -0.01
CA SER A 458 12.10 5.79 0.33
C SER A 458 10.74 5.51 -0.30
N ASN A 459 9.64 5.78 0.40
CA ASN A 459 8.30 5.68 -0.18
C ASN A 459 8.01 4.31 -0.80
N LEU A 460 8.55 3.23 -0.23
CA LEU A 460 8.39 1.89 -0.77
C LEU A 460 7.24 1.15 -0.10
N THR A 461 6.68 0.18 -0.82
CA THR A 461 5.89 -0.90 -0.23
C THR A 461 6.59 -2.23 -0.51
N VAL A 462 7.06 -2.91 0.53
CA VAL A 462 7.63 -4.26 0.43
C VAL A 462 6.61 -5.25 0.98
N ALA A 463 5.92 -5.96 0.09
CA ALA A 463 4.77 -6.78 0.45
C ALA A 463 4.78 -8.17 -0.18
N GLY A 464 4.21 -9.16 0.51
CA GLY A 464 3.98 -10.50 -0.07
C GLY A 464 5.26 -11.23 -0.50
N ASN A 465 6.38 -11.00 0.18
CA ASN A 465 7.64 -11.69 -0.13
C ASN A 465 7.93 -12.79 0.90
N SER A 466 8.58 -13.86 0.45
CA SER A 466 8.91 -15.03 1.26
C SER A 466 10.39 -15.39 1.24
N ALA A 467 10.90 -15.87 2.37
CA ALA A 467 12.26 -16.41 2.51
C ALA A 467 12.27 -17.72 3.30
N ALA A 468 12.94 -18.74 2.78
CA ALA A 468 13.09 -20.03 3.45
C ALA A 468 14.05 -20.00 4.66
N HIS A 469 14.75 -18.89 4.88
CA HIS A 469 15.51 -18.66 6.11
C HIS A 469 15.04 -17.37 6.78
N SER A 470 15.50 -16.20 6.35
CA SER A 470 15.24 -14.95 7.08
C SER A 470 15.14 -13.72 6.19
N GLY A 471 14.47 -12.67 6.66
CA GLY A 471 14.27 -11.44 5.90
C GLY A 471 13.32 -11.67 4.72
N GLY A 472 12.06 -12.03 5.01
CA GLY A 472 11.05 -12.27 3.97
C GLY A 472 10.92 -11.06 3.06
N GLY A 473 10.70 -9.89 3.65
CA GLY A 473 10.69 -8.61 2.96
C GLY A 473 12.10 -8.12 2.64
N ILE A 474 12.87 -7.77 3.68
CA ILE A 474 14.20 -7.15 3.53
C ILE A 474 15.25 -7.91 4.35
N PHE A 475 16.38 -8.22 3.72
CA PHE A 475 17.58 -8.71 4.40
C PHE A 475 18.74 -7.73 4.22
N ASN A 476 19.32 -7.26 5.32
CA ASN A 476 20.49 -6.40 5.33
C ASN A 476 21.67 -7.10 6.00
N SER A 477 22.80 -7.19 5.30
CA SER A 477 24.06 -7.74 5.83
C SER A 477 25.21 -6.75 5.65
N GLY A 478 25.91 -6.41 6.74
CA GLY A 478 27.12 -5.57 6.74
C GLY A 478 26.97 -4.08 6.36
N GLY A 479 25.87 -3.72 5.70
CA GLY A 479 25.55 -2.35 5.28
C GLY A 479 24.70 -1.57 6.29
N ASN A 480 24.47 -0.28 6.06
CA ASN A 480 23.60 0.56 6.90
C ASN A 480 22.65 1.38 6.02
N PRO A 481 21.61 0.76 5.44
CA PRO A 481 20.66 1.48 4.58
C PRO A 481 19.80 2.44 5.41
N ASN A 482 19.35 3.51 4.76
CA ASN A 482 18.37 4.44 5.34
C ASN A 482 17.00 4.16 4.71
N ILE A 483 16.02 3.87 5.55
CA ILE A 483 14.67 3.46 5.15
C ILE A 483 13.70 4.50 5.65
N THR A 484 13.00 5.17 4.73
CA THR A 484 12.10 6.28 5.07
C THR A 484 10.73 6.14 4.43
N ASN A 485 9.67 6.54 5.14
CA ASN A 485 8.30 6.58 4.61
C ASN A 485 7.89 5.27 3.91
N THR A 486 8.25 4.13 4.47
CA THR A 486 8.17 2.82 3.80
C THR A 486 7.27 1.88 4.58
N THR A 487 6.49 1.08 3.87
CA THR A 487 5.65 0.02 4.43
C THR A 487 6.26 -1.35 4.16
N ILE A 488 6.40 -2.18 5.19
CA ILE A 488 6.88 -3.56 5.12
C ILE A 488 5.78 -4.45 5.68
N THR A 489 5.05 -5.13 4.80
CA THR A 489 3.82 -5.83 5.20
C THR A 489 3.66 -7.21 4.60
N LYS A 490 2.97 -8.13 5.30
CA LYS A 490 2.61 -9.45 4.75
C LYS A 490 3.80 -10.25 4.20
N ASN A 491 4.99 -10.02 4.71
CA ASN A 491 6.15 -10.81 4.32
C ASN A 491 6.30 -11.99 5.29
N SER A 492 6.78 -13.11 4.76
CA SER A 492 6.98 -14.33 5.53
C SER A 492 8.42 -14.81 5.49
N ALA A 493 8.90 -15.33 6.62
CA ALA A 493 10.16 -16.06 6.66
C ALA A 493 10.00 -17.36 7.45
N VAL A 494 10.84 -18.35 7.21
CA VAL A 494 10.77 -19.58 8.02
C VAL A 494 11.35 -19.34 9.41
N LEU A 495 12.55 -18.76 9.51
CA LEU A 495 13.29 -18.62 10.76
C LEU A 495 13.21 -17.22 11.39
N GLY A 496 13.45 -16.14 10.65
CA GLY A 496 13.48 -14.85 11.34
C GLY A 496 13.37 -13.61 10.48
N GLY A 497 12.86 -12.53 11.07
CA GLY A 497 12.65 -11.29 10.35
C GLY A 497 11.67 -11.48 9.20
N GLY A 498 10.42 -11.82 9.51
CA GLY A 498 9.38 -11.96 8.48
C GLY A 498 9.34 -10.73 7.59
N GLY A 499 9.29 -9.54 8.22
CA GLY A 499 9.44 -8.26 7.55
C GLY A 499 10.90 -7.93 7.21
N MET A 500 11.76 -7.84 8.23
CA MET A 500 13.16 -7.41 8.08
C MET A 500 14.13 -8.23 8.94
N TYR A 501 15.28 -8.59 8.37
CA TYR A 501 16.40 -9.16 9.13
C TYR A 501 17.68 -8.36 8.91
N ASN A 502 18.27 -7.89 10.01
CA ASN A 502 19.53 -7.15 10.04
C ASN A 502 20.62 -8.02 10.67
N TYR A 503 21.65 -8.32 9.89
CA TYR A 503 22.81 -9.10 10.31
C TYR A 503 24.08 -8.26 10.20
N SER A 504 24.71 -7.94 11.34
CA SER A 504 25.84 -7.01 11.40
C SER A 504 25.57 -5.70 10.62
N SER A 505 24.35 -5.18 10.71
CA SER A 505 23.82 -4.08 9.90
C SER A 505 23.03 -3.12 10.79
N ASN A 506 23.29 -1.81 10.70
CA ASN A 506 22.65 -0.82 11.56
C ASN A 506 21.80 0.15 10.71
N PRO A 507 20.67 -0.29 10.13
CA PRO A 507 19.83 0.59 9.35
C PRO A 507 19.19 1.68 10.22
N ILE A 508 18.87 2.79 9.57
CA ILE A 508 18.08 3.87 10.17
C ILE A 508 16.69 3.82 9.53
N LEU A 509 15.66 3.72 10.36
CA LEU A 509 14.26 3.69 9.95
C LEU A 509 13.56 4.95 10.45
N THR A 510 12.98 5.72 9.54
CA THR A 510 12.21 6.93 9.87
C THR A 510 10.84 6.90 9.22
N ASN A 511 9.76 7.04 9.98
CA ASN A 511 8.38 6.97 9.47
C ASN A 511 8.13 5.67 8.70
N VAL A 512 8.44 4.53 9.32
CA VAL A 512 8.30 3.21 8.71
C VAL A 512 7.18 2.44 9.39
N GLU A 513 6.41 1.70 8.61
CA GLU A 513 5.39 0.80 9.10
C GLU A 513 5.81 -0.65 8.82
N ILE A 514 5.87 -1.48 9.87
CA ILE A 514 6.21 -2.90 9.79
C ILE A 514 5.04 -3.69 10.36
N HIS A 515 4.19 -4.25 9.52
CA HIS A 515 2.97 -4.89 10.02
C HIS A 515 2.55 -6.16 9.31
N ARG A 516 1.83 -7.05 10.01
CA ARG A 516 1.33 -8.31 9.43
C ARG A 516 2.41 -9.20 8.83
N ASN A 517 3.65 -9.12 9.31
CA ASN A 517 4.71 -10.02 8.87
C ASN A 517 4.78 -11.24 9.80
N THR A 518 5.12 -12.38 9.23
CA THR A 518 5.05 -13.66 9.95
C THR A 518 6.32 -14.47 9.83
N THR A 519 6.55 -15.33 10.81
CA THR A 519 7.43 -16.48 10.66
C THR A 519 6.69 -17.79 10.92
N SER A 520 7.21 -18.91 10.41
CA SER A 520 6.48 -20.19 10.44
C SER A 520 7.15 -21.33 11.22
N GLU A 521 8.43 -21.20 11.62
CA GLU A 521 9.13 -22.26 12.37
C GLU A 521 9.03 -22.10 13.90
N ILE A 522 9.17 -23.22 14.63
CA ILE A 522 9.11 -23.28 16.11
C ILE A 522 10.28 -22.56 16.80
N ALA A 523 11.41 -22.37 16.13
CA ALA A 523 12.60 -21.67 16.65
C ALA A 523 12.80 -20.32 15.95
N SER A 524 11.69 -19.60 15.74
CA SER A 524 11.65 -18.37 14.96
C SER A 524 11.70 -17.08 15.79
N CYS A 525 12.23 -16.02 15.18
CA CYS A 525 12.39 -14.72 15.82
C CYS A 525 11.94 -13.54 14.97
N GLY A 526 11.41 -12.50 15.61
CA GLY A 526 11.24 -11.21 14.97
C GLY A 526 10.23 -11.29 13.83
N GLY A 527 8.95 -11.51 14.14
CA GLY A 527 7.88 -11.54 13.13
C GLY A 527 7.95 -10.31 12.23
N GLY A 528 8.05 -9.12 12.87
CA GLY A 528 8.33 -7.86 12.18
C GLY A 528 9.80 -7.71 11.81
N MET A 529 10.68 -7.66 12.81
CA MET A 529 12.12 -7.44 12.61
C MET A 529 12.98 -8.31 13.53
N HIS A 530 14.05 -8.88 12.96
CA HIS A 530 15.11 -9.55 13.72
C HIS A 530 16.44 -8.80 13.57
N ASN A 531 17.11 -8.55 14.69
CA ASN A 531 18.42 -7.91 14.75
C ASN A 531 19.42 -8.87 15.38
N GLU A 532 20.50 -9.15 14.64
CA GLU A 532 21.60 -9.98 15.10
C GLU A 532 22.91 -9.23 14.90
N HIS A 533 23.64 -9.00 16.00
CA HIS A 533 24.84 -8.15 16.02
C HIS A 533 24.60 -6.75 15.41
N SER A 534 23.40 -6.20 15.61
CA SER A 534 22.87 -5.07 14.86
C SER A 534 22.21 -4.06 15.79
N ASN A 535 22.49 -2.77 15.61
CA ASN A 535 21.98 -1.70 16.47
C ASN A 535 21.21 -0.68 15.62
N PRO A 536 20.05 -1.05 15.04
CA PRO A 536 19.29 -0.12 14.21
C PRO A 536 18.75 1.05 15.04
N THR A 537 18.48 2.16 14.34
CA THR A 537 17.81 3.32 14.93
C THR A 537 16.41 3.43 14.33
N LEU A 538 15.39 3.43 15.18
CA LEU A 538 13.98 3.51 14.79
C LEU A 538 13.40 4.81 15.32
N ILE A 539 12.88 5.64 14.42
CA ILE A 539 12.28 6.95 14.73
C ILE A 539 10.90 7.02 14.07
N ASN A 540 9.86 7.27 14.85
CA ASN A 540 8.49 7.36 14.35
C ASN A 540 8.08 6.09 13.59
N VAL A 541 8.31 4.91 14.18
CA VAL A 541 8.01 3.62 13.54
C VAL A 541 6.75 3.02 14.15
N VAL A 542 5.95 2.35 13.33
CA VAL A 542 4.82 1.52 13.79
C VAL A 542 5.14 0.07 13.51
N ILE A 543 5.10 -0.78 14.54
CA ILE A 543 5.33 -2.22 14.44
C ILE A 543 4.09 -2.93 14.96
N SER A 544 3.28 -3.48 14.06
CA SER A 544 1.96 -3.98 14.45
C SER A 544 1.47 -5.26 13.80
N GLY A 545 0.73 -6.09 14.54
CA GLY A 545 0.12 -7.30 13.97
C GLY A 545 1.15 -8.31 13.45
N ASN A 546 2.40 -8.25 13.89
CA ASN A 546 3.42 -9.20 13.46
C ASN A 546 3.43 -10.41 14.38
N SER A 547 3.67 -11.60 13.82
CA SER A 547 3.59 -12.85 14.57
C SER A 547 4.81 -13.74 14.33
N THR A 548 5.29 -14.39 15.38
CA THR A 548 6.38 -15.39 15.33
C THR A 548 6.11 -16.46 16.36
N PHE A 549 6.68 -17.66 16.21
CA PHE A 549 6.44 -18.69 17.21
C PHE A 549 7.18 -18.39 18.53
N THR A 550 8.46 -18.02 18.48
CA THR A 550 9.31 -18.06 19.69
C THR A 550 9.56 -16.70 20.33
N TYR A 551 10.30 -15.81 19.67
CA TYR A 551 10.85 -14.61 20.33
C TYR A 551 10.56 -13.35 19.54
N GLY A 552 9.95 -12.35 20.18
CA GLY A 552 9.83 -11.01 19.61
C GLY A 552 8.84 -10.93 18.46
N GLY A 553 7.54 -10.86 18.72
CA GLY A 553 6.52 -10.77 17.67
C GLY A 553 6.77 -9.54 16.79
N GLY A 554 6.96 -8.39 17.44
CA GLY A 554 7.41 -7.16 16.80
C GLY A 554 8.91 -7.18 16.47
N ILE A 555 9.76 -7.11 17.50
CA ILE A 555 11.23 -7.13 17.34
C ILE A 555 11.87 -8.22 18.21
N SER A 556 12.84 -8.95 17.64
CA SER A 556 13.79 -9.77 18.39
C SER A 556 15.21 -9.24 18.25
N ASN A 557 15.84 -8.91 19.38
CA ASN A 557 17.22 -8.43 19.47
C ASN A 557 18.12 -9.52 20.08
N ASN A 558 19.14 -9.91 19.32
CA ASN A 558 20.18 -10.84 19.76
C ASN A 558 21.56 -10.16 19.64
N MET A 559 22.28 -10.02 20.75
CA MET A 559 23.54 -9.26 20.83
C MET A 559 23.42 -7.88 20.16
N SER A 560 22.28 -7.21 20.39
CA SER A 560 21.79 -6.07 19.62
C SER A 560 21.12 -5.05 20.54
N SER A 561 21.51 -3.78 20.44
CA SER A 561 21.04 -2.70 21.32
C SER A 561 20.47 -1.54 20.50
N PRO A 562 19.29 -1.69 19.87
CA PRO A 562 18.69 -0.63 19.08
C PRO A 562 18.32 0.61 19.89
N VAL A 563 18.28 1.75 19.20
CA VAL A 563 17.74 3.02 19.71
C VAL A 563 16.35 3.21 19.12
N ILE A 564 15.34 3.38 19.98
CA ILE A 564 13.94 3.39 19.58
C ILE A 564 13.27 4.64 20.17
N VAL A 565 12.76 5.50 19.28
CA VAL A 565 12.19 6.79 19.64
C VAL A 565 10.84 6.98 18.94
N ASN A 566 9.82 7.38 19.69
CA ASN A 566 8.47 7.67 19.15
C ASN A 566 7.88 6.48 18.37
N THR A 567 8.02 5.27 18.91
CA THR A 567 7.61 4.03 18.22
C THR A 567 6.40 3.40 18.89
N ILE A 568 5.52 2.82 18.08
CA ILE A 568 4.37 2.03 18.54
C ILE A 568 4.65 0.54 18.29
N PHE A 569 4.43 -0.29 19.31
CA PHE A 569 4.35 -1.74 19.22
C PHE A 569 2.94 -2.16 19.57
N SER A 570 2.17 -2.65 18.60
CA SER A 570 0.78 -3.06 18.86
C SER A 570 0.39 -4.40 18.27
N GLU A 571 -0.41 -5.18 18.98
CA GLU A 571 -1.03 -6.40 18.42
C GLU A 571 0.00 -7.43 17.90
N ASN A 572 1.23 -7.37 18.39
CA ASN A 572 2.25 -8.35 18.00
C ASN A 572 2.16 -9.59 18.90
N GLU A 573 2.47 -10.74 18.32
CA GLU A 573 2.32 -12.04 18.97
C GLU A 573 3.60 -12.88 18.92
N ALA A 574 3.96 -13.47 20.06
CA ALA A 574 5.05 -14.44 20.18
C ALA A 574 4.88 -15.37 21.37
N GLN A 575 5.64 -16.46 21.48
CA GLN A 575 5.72 -17.18 22.76
C GLN A 575 6.37 -16.30 23.85
N SER A 576 7.41 -15.54 23.51
CA SER A 576 8.15 -14.68 24.45
C SER A 576 8.36 -13.29 23.86
N GLY A 577 7.97 -12.24 24.58
CA GLY A 577 8.17 -10.87 24.10
C GLY A 577 7.25 -10.53 22.94
N GLY A 578 5.94 -10.41 23.17
CA GLY A 578 4.98 -10.16 22.09
C GLY A 578 5.35 -8.92 21.28
N GLY A 579 5.59 -7.80 21.96
CA GLY A 579 6.13 -6.60 21.34
C GLY A 579 7.64 -6.69 21.04
N MET A 580 8.43 -7.06 22.04
CA MET A 580 9.89 -7.10 21.93
C MET A 580 10.53 -8.19 22.80
N SER A 581 11.53 -8.89 22.26
CA SER A 581 12.40 -9.81 23.00
C SER A 581 13.86 -9.33 22.90
N ASN A 582 14.56 -9.31 24.03
CA ASN A 582 15.96 -8.94 24.14
C ASN A 582 16.75 -10.09 24.77
N MET A 583 17.76 -10.58 24.05
CA MET A 583 18.56 -11.74 24.44
C MET A 583 20.05 -11.46 24.28
N ASP A 584 20.88 -12.17 25.04
CA ASP A 584 22.34 -12.19 24.90
C ASP A 584 22.98 -10.79 24.96
N ASP A 585 22.90 -10.11 26.11
CA ASP A 585 23.44 -8.76 26.34
C ASP A 585 22.84 -7.66 25.41
N SER A 586 21.58 -7.82 25.02
CA SER A 586 20.83 -6.83 24.23
C SER A 586 20.24 -5.74 25.12
N ASN A 587 20.74 -4.51 25.02
CA ASN A 587 20.40 -3.42 25.94
C ASN A 587 19.80 -2.21 25.19
N PRO A 588 18.60 -2.34 24.58
CA PRO A 588 18.02 -1.25 23.81
C PRO A 588 17.65 -0.04 24.68
N SER A 589 17.66 1.14 24.05
CA SER A 589 17.23 2.41 24.66
C SER A 589 15.92 2.87 24.03
N LEU A 590 14.87 2.98 24.85
CA LEU A 590 13.52 3.32 24.42
C LEU A 590 13.12 4.66 25.01
N THR A 591 12.70 5.59 24.15
CA THR A 591 12.16 6.90 24.55
C THR A 591 10.84 7.18 23.85
N ASN A 592 9.81 7.58 24.60
CA ASN A 592 8.47 7.85 24.05
C ASN A 592 7.94 6.68 23.23
N VAL A 593 7.88 5.49 23.83
CA VAL A 593 7.44 4.26 23.15
C VAL A 593 6.13 3.79 23.76
N LEU A 594 5.23 3.30 22.91
CA LEU A 594 3.98 2.66 23.33
C LEU A 594 4.03 1.16 23.02
N PHE A 595 3.80 0.32 24.03
CA PHE A 595 3.47 -1.10 23.86
C PHE A 595 2.01 -1.32 24.24
N SER A 596 1.18 -1.70 23.28
CA SER A 596 -0.26 -1.93 23.49
C SER A 596 -0.78 -3.20 22.85
N ASN A 597 -1.63 -3.97 23.54
CA ASN A 597 -2.29 -5.17 22.98
C ASN A 597 -1.32 -6.23 22.42
N ASN A 598 -0.05 -6.26 22.84
CA ASN A 598 0.86 -7.32 22.44
C ASN A 598 0.61 -8.58 23.29
N THR A 599 0.69 -9.75 22.67
CA THR A 599 0.33 -11.03 23.29
C THR A 599 1.52 -11.96 23.31
N ALA A 600 1.78 -12.59 24.46
CA ALA A 600 2.74 -13.68 24.55
C ALA A 600 2.44 -14.69 25.66
N ASN A 601 3.17 -15.80 25.70
CA ASN A 601 3.13 -16.69 26.87
C ASN A 601 3.82 -16.03 28.07
N ILE A 602 4.95 -15.37 27.81
CA ILE A 602 5.69 -14.57 28.80
C ILE A 602 6.14 -13.24 28.19
N GLY A 603 6.08 -12.15 28.97
CA GLY A 603 6.51 -10.85 28.48
C GLY A 603 5.63 -10.34 27.34
N GLY A 604 4.32 -10.15 27.59
CA GLY A 604 3.39 -9.69 26.54
C GLY A 604 3.90 -8.46 25.79
N GLY A 605 4.34 -7.44 26.55
CA GLY A 605 5.05 -6.28 26.00
C GLY A 605 6.51 -6.61 25.68
N ILE A 606 7.32 -6.82 26.72
CA ILE A 606 8.78 -7.01 26.62
C ILE A 606 9.22 -8.26 27.39
N GLN A 607 10.09 -9.07 26.78
CA GLN A 607 10.89 -10.08 27.47
C GLN A 607 12.37 -9.69 27.42
N ASN A 608 13.06 -9.87 28.55
CA ASN A 608 14.50 -9.66 28.67
C ASN A 608 15.17 -10.91 29.26
N GLU A 609 16.20 -11.39 28.59
CA GLU A 609 17.06 -12.49 28.99
C GLU A 609 18.52 -12.05 28.86
N GLU A 610 19.26 -12.09 29.97
CA GLU A 610 20.63 -11.54 30.04
C GLU A 610 20.72 -10.10 29.46
N SER A 611 19.67 -9.30 29.68
CA SER A 611 19.46 -8.05 28.95
C SER A 611 18.84 -6.99 29.86
N SER A 612 19.33 -5.75 29.80
CA SER A 612 18.95 -4.67 30.72
C SER A 612 18.62 -3.38 29.97
N PRO A 613 17.46 -3.31 29.28
CA PRO A 613 17.08 -2.14 28.52
C PRO A 613 16.81 -0.91 29.40
N ILE A 614 16.90 0.27 28.78
CA ILE A 614 16.56 1.56 29.41
C ILE A 614 15.25 2.05 28.81
N LEU A 615 14.24 2.23 29.66
CA LEU A 615 12.92 2.73 29.29
C LEU A 615 12.73 4.11 29.90
N THR A 616 12.50 5.11 29.05
CA THR A 616 12.23 6.49 29.44
C THR A 616 10.94 6.97 28.76
N ASN A 617 9.97 7.48 29.51
CA ASN A 617 8.70 7.94 28.95
C ASN A 617 7.97 6.84 28.14
N VAL A 618 8.00 5.59 28.61
CA VAL A 618 7.38 4.46 27.92
C VAL A 618 6.02 4.15 28.54
N THR A 619 5.01 3.91 27.70
CA THR A 619 3.71 3.38 28.12
C THR A 619 3.61 1.91 27.76
N LEU A 620 3.38 1.02 28.75
CA LEU A 620 3.05 -0.38 28.54
C LEU A 620 1.64 -0.65 29.07
N THR A 621 0.70 -0.90 28.16
CA THR A 621 -0.72 -1.05 28.49
C THR A 621 -1.38 -2.17 27.70
N LYS A 622 -2.42 -2.80 28.24
CA LYS A 622 -3.18 -3.88 27.57
C LYS A 622 -2.35 -5.03 26.98
N ASN A 623 -1.10 -5.22 27.41
CA ASN A 623 -0.31 -6.35 26.95
C ASN A 623 -0.72 -7.60 27.73
N THR A 624 -0.81 -8.71 27.01
CA THR A 624 -1.34 -9.98 27.51
C THR A 624 -0.22 -10.99 27.63
N ALA A 625 -0.01 -11.51 28.85
CA ALA A 625 0.80 -12.70 29.08
C ALA A 625 -0.06 -13.86 29.58
N ILE A 626 0.04 -15.03 28.96
CA ILE A 626 -0.66 -16.25 29.42
C ILE A 626 -0.15 -16.65 30.82
N THR A 627 1.17 -16.65 31.00
CA THR A 627 1.82 -17.18 32.20
C THR A 627 2.31 -16.07 33.12
N ASN A 628 3.24 -15.21 32.69
CA ASN A 628 3.87 -14.21 33.56
C ASN A 628 4.37 -12.98 32.80
N GLY A 629 4.43 -11.84 33.49
CA GLY A 629 5.03 -10.62 32.94
C GLY A 629 4.19 -10.03 31.82
N GLY A 630 2.96 -9.58 32.10
CA GLY A 630 2.11 -8.93 31.11
C GLY A 630 2.85 -7.79 30.36
N PRO A 631 3.35 -6.78 31.08
CA PRO A 631 4.15 -5.72 30.48
C PRO A 631 5.61 -6.15 30.25
N ILE A 632 6.26 -6.70 31.27
CA ILE A 632 7.69 -7.01 31.26
C ILE A 632 7.95 -8.34 31.99
N PHE A 633 8.75 -9.20 31.37
CA PHE A 633 9.32 -10.40 31.96
C PHE A 633 10.85 -10.33 31.94
N ASN A 634 11.51 -10.43 33.10
CA ASN A 634 12.97 -10.41 33.22
C ASN A 634 13.50 -11.75 33.71
N THR A 635 14.53 -12.29 33.06
CA THR A 635 15.21 -13.53 33.46
C THR A 635 16.72 -13.45 33.21
N ALA A 636 17.46 -14.43 33.73
CA ALA A 636 18.91 -14.57 33.50
C ALA A 636 19.72 -13.30 33.81
N SER A 637 19.46 -12.68 34.97
CA SER A 637 20.16 -11.47 35.45
C SER A 637 19.85 -10.18 34.70
N SER A 638 18.64 -10.09 34.15
CA SER A 638 18.10 -8.89 33.50
C SER A 638 17.65 -7.84 34.53
N SER A 639 18.19 -6.62 34.44
CA SER A 639 17.93 -5.52 35.38
C SER A 639 17.65 -4.19 34.66
N PRO A 640 16.50 -4.07 33.96
CA PRO A 640 16.18 -2.85 33.22
C PRO A 640 16.05 -1.61 34.12
N VAL A 641 16.31 -0.44 33.52
CA VAL A 641 16.12 0.87 34.16
C VAL A 641 14.84 1.49 33.61
N ILE A 642 13.88 1.76 34.49
CA ILE A 642 12.54 2.23 34.14
C ILE A 642 12.30 3.58 34.81
N ARG A 643 12.06 4.62 34.00
CA ARG A 643 11.90 6.00 34.48
C ARG A 643 10.90 6.79 33.66
N ASN A 644 10.08 7.61 34.33
CA ASN A 644 8.99 8.36 33.71
C ASN A 644 7.98 7.46 32.94
N CYS A 645 7.85 6.19 33.33
CA CYS A 645 7.05 5.22 32.58
C CYS A 645 5.65 5.05 33.18
N LEU A 646 4.73 4.57 32.34
CA LEU A 646 3.36 4.21 32.70
C LEU A 646 3.11 2.73 32.38
N ILE A 647 2.98 1.89 33.40
CA ILE A 647 2.86 0.43 33.29
C ILE A 647 1.58 -0.04 33.99
N VAL A 648 0.50 -0.20 33.21
CA VAL A 648 -0.88 -0.22 33.72
C VAL A 648 -1.79 -1.02 32.79
N GLN A 649 -2.91 -1.53 33.28
CA GLN A 649 -3.92 -2.23 32.47
C GLN A 649 -3.40 -3.44 31.65
N ASN A 650 -2.33 -4.10 32.11
CA ASN A 650 -1.84 -5.34 31.49
C ASN A 650 -2.47 -6.57 32.17
N SER A 651 -2.57 -7.70 31.47
CA SER A 651 -3.27 -8.89 31.98
C SER A 651 -2.63 -9.48 33.25
N ARG A 652 -1.33 -9.24 33.44
CA ARG A 652 -0.53 -9.63 34.60
C ARG A 652 0.44 -8.51 34.96
N GLY A 653 0.93 -8.52 36.21
CA GLY A 653 1.98 -7.59 36.64
C GLY A 653 3.33 -7.86 35.99
N MET A 654 4.30 -6.96 36.22
CA MET A 654 5.71 -7.21 35.91
C MET A 654 6.20 -8.45 36.64
N PHE A 655 7.09 -9.22 36.01
CA PHE A 655 7.63 -10.45 36.60
C PHE A 655 9.14 -10.51 36.48
N ASN A 656 9.80 -10.83 37.59
CA ASN A 656 11.23 -11.07 37.67
C ASN A 656 11.45 -12.54 38.04
N SER A 657 12.05 -13.31 37.13
CA SER A 657 12.33 -14.72 37.34
C SER A 657 13.20 -14.93 38.59
N PRO A 658 12.94 -15.96 39.40
CA PRO A 658 13.85 -16.34 40.48
C PRO A 658 15.21 -16.86 39.98
N ALA A 659 15.31 -17.22 38.70
CA ALA A 659 16.55 -17.65 38.08
C ALA A 659 17.44 -16.45 37.74
N GLY A 660 18.63 -16.37 38.36
CA GLY A 660 19.57 -15.25 38.21
C GLY A 660 19.30 -14.09 39.17
N THR A 661 20.06 -13.00 39.04
CA THR A 661 19.90 -11.79 39.86
C THR A 661 19.18 -10.70 39.06
N ASN A 662 17.85 -10.81 38.97
CA ASN A 662 17.01 -9.85 38.25
C ASN A 662 16.58 -8.72 39.20
N THR A 663 17.15 -7.52 39.04
CA THR A 663 16.91 -6.37 39.93
C THR A 663 16.61 -5.10 39.14
N PRO A 664 15.47 -5.01 38.44
CA PRO A 664 15.11 -3.79 37.73
C PRO A 664 15.01 -2.60 38.70
N SER A 665 15.39 -1.42 38.23
CA SER A 665 15.30 -0.17 39.00
C SER A 665 14.20 0.69 38.42
N ILE A 666 13.20 1.02 39.25
CA ILE A 666 12.05 1.82 38.82
C ILE A 666 11.99 3.12 39.62
N SER A 667 11.91 4.26 38.94
CA SER A 667 11.81 5.58 39.58
C SER A 667 10.89 6.51 38.81
N TYR A 668 10.22 7.44 39.49
CA TYR A 668 9.31 8.41 38.85
C TYR A 668 8.40 7.75 37.82
N SER A 669 7.77 6.62 38.18
CA SER A 669 6.96 5.84 37.26
C SER A 669 5.66 5.40 37.92
N ALA A 670 4.61 5.24 37.13
CA ALA A 670 3.32 4.74 37.56
C ALA A 670 3.22 3.25 37.21
N VAL A 671 3.21 2.38 38.21
CA VAL A 671 3.24 0.93 38.01
C VAL A 671 2.13 0.25 38.80
N GLN A 672 1.24 -0.43 38.10
CA GLN A 672 0.17 -1.21 38.70
C GLN A 672 0.72 -2.48 39.38
N ASN A 673 0.16 -2.83 40.54
CA ASN A 673 0.49 -4.03 41.31
C ASN A 673 1.92 -4.09 41.89
N CYS A 674 2.61 -2.95 41.99
CA CYS A 674 3.92 -2.86 42.66
C CYS A 674 3.88 -2.21 44.05
N PHE A 675 2.68 -2.06 44.60
CA PHE A 675 2.43 -1.56 45.94
C PHE A 675 1.55 -2.56 46.70
N ASP A 676 1.90 -2.82 47.96
CA ASP A 676 1.07 -3.65 48.84
C ASP A 676 -0.19 -2.90 49.31
N ALA A 677 -1.05 -3.57 50.07
CA ALA A 677 -2.28 -2.97 50.58
C ALA A 677 -2.04 -1.77 51.52
N GLY A 678 -0.84 -1.64 52.08
CA GLY A 678 -0.42 -0.50 52.91
C GLY A 678 0.25 0.63 52.11
N GLY A 679 0.36 0.50 50.78
CA GLY A 679 1.03 1.47 49.91
C GLY A 679 2.55 1.41 49.96
N ALA A 680 3.14 0.34 50.51
CA ALA A 680 4.58 0.13 50.48
C ALA A 680 5.01 -0.59 49.19
N TRP A 681 6.23 -0.32 48.74
CA TRP A 681 6.79 -0.91 47.53
C TRP A 681 6.97 -2.43 47.66
N ILE A 682 6.57 -3.17 46.63
CA ILE A 682 6.77 -4.62 46.55
C ILE A 682 8.14 -4.92 45.94
N ASN A 683 9.05 -5.49 46.74
CA ASN A 683 10.40 -5.85 46.29
C ASN A 683 10.43 -6.83 45.11
N ALA A 684 9.38 -7.64 44.92
CA ALA A 684 9.28 -8.54 43.77
C ALA A 684 9.21 -7.78 42.44
N CYS A 685 8.78 -6.50 42.44
CA CYS A 685 8.84 -5.65 41.26
C CYS A 685 10.23 -5.13 40.94
N GLY A 686 11.17 -5.17 41.88
CA GLY A 686 12.52 -4.64 41.73
C GLY A 686 12.90 -3.64 42.82
N ARG A 687 13.98 -2.89 42.55
CA ARG A 687 14.44 -1.81 43.42
C ARG A 687 13.60 -0.56 43.23
N ASN A 688 13.08 -0.04 44.34
CA ASN A 688 12.46 1.27 44.37
C ASN A 688 13.53 2.37 44.26
N GLY A 689 13.58 3.06 43.12
CA GLY A 689 14.37 4.26 42.88
C GLY A 689 13.72 5.56 43.38
N GLY A 690 12.50 5.48 43.93
CA GLY A 690 11.78 6.60 44.54
C GLY A 690 10.76 7.26 43.62
N ASN A 691 9.80 7.98 44.24
CA ASN A 691 8.75 8.75 43.58
C ASN A 691 7.89 7.97 42.57
N ASN A 692 7.71 6.66 42.80
CA ASN A 692 6.77 5.85 42.03
C ASN A 692 5.34 6.03 42.53
N ILE A 693 4.38 5.89 41.63
CA ILE A 693 2.95 6.05 41.90
C ILE A 693 2.24 4.72 41.73
N ASN A 694 1.35 4.39 42.66
CA ASN A 694 0.44 3.26 42.53
C ASN A 694 -0.77 3.69 41.71
N ILE A 695 -1.11 2.93 40.66
CA ILE A 695 -2.35 3.09 39.91
C ILE A 695 -3.26 1.90 40.22
N PRO A 696 -4.32 2.08 41.02
CA PRO A 696 -5.27 1.00 41.31
C PRO A 696 -5.93 0.46 40.04
N ALA A 697 -6.26 -0.83 40.03
CA ALA A 697 -7.03 -1.43 38.95
C ALA A 697 -8.37 -0.70 38.75
N GLY A 698 -8.77 -0.47 37.50
CA GLY A 698 -10.00 0.27 37.16
C GLY A 698 -9.89 1.80 37.23
N THR A 699 -8.72 2.35 37.58
CA THR A 699 -8.50 3.81 37.51
C THR A 699 -8.62 4.29 36.06
N ASN A 700 -9.46 5.30 35.83
CA ASN A 700 -9.61 5.91 34.51
C ASN A 700 -8.44 6.87 34.23
N ILE A 701 -7.40 6.35 33.58
CA ILE A 701 -6.18 7.09 33.24
C ILE A 701 -6.08 7.49 31.77
N PHE A 702 -6.80 6.81 30.87
CA PHE A 702 -6.74 6.98 29.42
C PHE A 702 -8.08 7.42 28.85
N ILE A 703 -8.08 8.25 27.80
CA ILE A 703 -9.29 8.82 27.20
C ILE A 703 -10.23 7.73 26.66
N ASN A 704 -9.72 6.84 25.81
CA ASN A 704 -10.50 5.73 25.25
C ASN A 704 -9.56 4.56 24.90
N PRO A 705 -9.18 3.74 25.89
CA PRO A 705 -8.23 2.66 25.67
C PRO A 705 -8.80 1.54 24.79
N ASP A 706 -10.12 1.41 24.65
CA ASP A 706 -10.76 0.39 23.79
C ASP A 706 -10.68 0.76 22.31
N ALA A 707 -10.62 2.06 22.00
CA ALA A 707 -10.30 2.57 20.66
C ALA A 707 -8.78 2.83 20.46
N ASN A 708 -7.91 2.15 21.21
CA ASN A 708 -6.45 2.33 21.18
C ASN A 708 -5.96 3.77 21.42
N ASN A 709 -6.77 4.60 22.10
CA ASN A 709 -6.40 5.97 22.45
C ASN A 709 -5.90 6.04 23.90
N PHE A 710 -4.58 5.92 24.05
CA PHE A 710 -3.88 5.91 25.33
C PHE A 710 -3.38 7.29 25.79
N ARG A 711 -3.96 8.38 25.27
CA ARG A 711 -3.73 9.73 25.80
C ARG A 711 -4.35 9.86 27.18
N LEU A 712 -3.75 10.71 28.02
CA LEU A 712 -4.16 10.87 29.43
C LEU A 712 -5.49 11.61 29.58
N THR A 713 -6.34 11.17 30.50
CA THR A 713 -7.54 11.93 30.91
C THR A 713 -7.18 13.12 31.79
N LEU A 714 -8.05 14.13 31.87
CA LEU A 714 -7.82 15.35 32.67
C LEU A 714 -7.54 15.09 34.16
N GLY A 715 -8.09 14.00 34.72
CA GLY A 715 -7.90 13.62 36.13
C GLY A 715 -6.79 12.58 36.34
N SER A 716 -6.00 12.29 35.31
CA SER A 716 -5.00 11.23 35.39
C SER A 716 -3.89 11.59 36.40
N PRO A 717 -3.55 10.69 37.33
CA PRO A 717 -2.44 10.87 38.26
C PRO A 717 -1.06 10.82 37.58
N ALA A 718 -1.02 10.49 36.28
CA ALA A 718 0.20 10.50 35.47
C ALA A 718 0.61 11.92 35.02
N ILE A 719 -0.29 12.91 35.15
CA ILE A 719 -0.04 14.29 34.75
C ILE A 719 0.91 14.98 35.75
N ASN A 720 1.94 15.68 35.25
CA ASN A 720 2.97 16.41 35.99
C ASN A 720 3.66 15.56 37.08
N ALA A 721 3.85 14.27 36.82
CA ALA A 721 4.32 13.29 37.80
C ALA A 721 5.73 12.73 37.51
N GLY A 722 6.31 13.09 36.36
CA GLY A 722 7.65 12.63 35.97
C GLY A 722 8.79 13.51 36.48
N ASN A 723 9.98 13.24 35.95
CA ASN A 723 11.19 14.01 36.23
C ASN A 723 11.86 14.47 34.93
N ASN A 724 11.94 15.79 34.76
CA ASN A 724 12.52 16.44 33.57
C ASN A 724 13.99 16.06 33.35
N ALA A 725 14.75 15.74 34.41
CA ALA A 725 16.17 15.40 34.32
C ALA A 725 16.45 14.06 33.62
N PHE A 726 15.43 13.24 33.39
CA PHE A 726 15.57 11.98 32.66
C PHE A 726 15.31 12.09 31.16
N MET A 727 14.81 13.23 30.70
CA MET A 727 14.57 13.48 29.28
C MET A 727 15.90 13.55 28.53
N PRO A 728 16.09 12.78 27.44
CA PRO A 728 17.23 12.98 26.55
C PRO A 728 17.19 14.38 25.93
N GLU A 729 18.35 15.04 25.77
CA GLU A 729 18.42 16.41 25.24
C GLU A 729 17.83 16.55 23.83
N ASP A 730 17.94 15.50 23.01
CA ASP A 730 17.48 15.48 21.61
C ASP A 730 15.99 15.17 21.45
N VAL A 731 15.26 14.87 22.53
CA VAL A 731 13.82 14.56 22.50
C VAL A 731 13.04 15.68 23.16
N THR A 732 12.41 16.53 22.34
CA THR A 732 11.68 17.73 22.81
C THR A 732 10.17 17.59 22.74
N THR A 733 9.65 16.65 21.94
CA THR A 733 8.21 16.41 21.78
C THR A 733 7.80 15.00 22.16
N ASP A 734 6.52 14.81 22.48
CA ASP A 734 5.88 13.51 22.66
C ASP A 734 5.52 12.85 21.31
N MET A 735 4.80 11.73 21.37
CA MET A 735 4.35 11.01 20.18
C MET A 735 3.28 11.74 19.35
N ASP A 736 2.64 12.78 19.89
CA ASP A 736 1.71 13.65 19.16
C ASP A 736 2.37 14.91 18.58
N GLY A 737 3.68 15.08 18.82
CA GLY A 737 4.41 16.29 18.46
C GLY A 737 4.21 17.46 19.45
N SER A 738 3.58 17.23 20.60
CA SER A 738 3.46 18.23 21.67
C SER A 738 4.76 18.33 22.47
N GLU A 739 5.13 19.52 22.97
CA GLU A 739 6.32 19.68 23.82
C GLU A 739 6.27 18.75 25.04
N ARG A 740 7.35 17.99 25.30
CA ARG A 740 7.42 17.03 26.43
C ARG A 740 7.29 17.70 27.79
N ILE A 741 7.71 18.96 27.94
CA ILE A 741 7.59 19.67 29.21
C ILE A 741 6.59 20.79 28.99
N PHE A 742 5.31 20.47 29.13
CA PHE A 742 4.25 21.45 29.06
C PHE A 742 3.94 22.03 30.45
N GLY A 743 4.24 23.32 30.65
CA GLY A 743 4.13 23.96 31.96
C GLY A 743 5.45 23.88 32.74
N GLU A 744 5.54 22.97 33.72
CA GLU A 744 6.74 22.84 34.58
C GLU A 744 7.29 21.42 34.71
N ILE A 745 6.44 20.37 34.69
CA ILE A 745 6.84 18.98 34.96
C ILE A 745 6.33 18.07 33.84
N ILE A 746 7.19 17.17 33.37
CA ILE A 746 6.86 16.14 32.37
C ILE A 746 5.77 15.15 32.87
N ASP A 747 4.83 14.77 32.02
CA ASP A 747 3.86 13.70 32.29
C ASP A 747 4.53 12.32 32.19
N LEU A 748 3.94 11.32 32.86
CA LEU A 748 4.42 9.93 32.76
C LEU A 748 3.92 9.26 31.46
N GLY A 749 4.80 8.48 30.85
CA GLY A 749 4.49 7.69 29.65
C GLY A 749 4.76 8.43 28.34
N ALA A 750 4.25 7.86 27.26
CA ALA A 750 4.61 8.23 25.89
C ALA A 750 3.96 9.53 25.36
N TYR A 751 2.88 9.98 26.00
CA TYR A 751 2.10 11.16 25.60
C TYR A 751 2.10 12.20 26.71
N GLU A 752 2.22 13.48 26.34
CA GLU A 752 1.88 14.60 27.21
C GLU A 752 0.38 14.89 27.12
N LYS A 753 -0.22 15.34 28.22
CA LYS A 753 -1.60 15.76 28.21
C LYS A 753 -1.72 17.13 27.55
N TYR A 754 -2.36 17.16 26.39
CA TYR A 754 -2.69 18.40 25.69
C TYR A 754 -3.73 19.23 26.46
N TYR A 755 -3.42 20.49 26.76
CA TYR A 755 -4.41 21.49 27.15
C TYR A 755 -4.80 22.25 25.88
N MET A 756 -5.99 22.02 25.33
CA MET A 756 -6.55 23.01 24.41
C MET A 756 -6.69 24.32 25.19
N LEU A 757 -5.78 25.27 24.95
CA LEU A 757 -6.02 26.66 25.30
C LEU A 757 -7.19 27.11 24.43
N ILE A 758 -8.40 27.11 25.01
CA ILE A 758 -9.52 27.86 24.47
C ILE A 758 -9.02 29.31 24.40
N ARG A 759 -8.69 29.79 23.21
CA ARG A 759 -8.45 31.22 22.95
C ARG A 759 -9.76 31.89 22.63
#